data_AF-A0A7C4H3I8-F1
#
_entry.id   AF-A0A7C4H3I8-F1
#
_cell.length_a   1.000
_cell.length_b   1.000
_cell.length_c   1.000
_cell.angle_alpha   90.00
_cell.angle_beta   90.00
_cell.angle_gamma   90.00
#
_symmetry.space_group_name_H-M   'P 1'
#
loop_
_entity.id
_entity.type
_entity.pdbx_description
1 polymer ?
#
loop_
_entity_poly.entity_id
_entity_poly.type
_entity_poly.pdbx_seq_one_letter_code
_entity_poly.pdbx_strand_id
1 'polypeptide(L)'
;MIFESSFFQFLLKPLFVRTSELKFKDFFEKGSNDNLRKFQENAILSDEKVIVVKAPTGSGKTVLSVLPLKDEKIEQVLCMYPTRELIYDQAASISEILYNRAGFKPSIIPRSAWERSLKARKNIILFDDADINIVIITSETLSEAMYEYNVHNKSEALKEILRNTSKNKRIVLTTPDVVFMLIQGFYAPMHINNLIVSKSVVFFDEFHVWSDQSLSNALFLLSYLSSLPTMVDKVYIASATLNDELKELIKFSINVQCKIIDEKPSVSGVQIKRKSWVKFINGGDNFVSLQNNMTEKILNIIETLSFLELNKPFAILVDRVRDAYKLWKEVKEKYRGKIKVSLKTGLPLSKKSWEHIEGEGLDVIIGNTAFELGIDMPKLVNGIIFAKFYDSLIQRIGRIGRCKDATEEESNLIILTTKTKFEILKNEIGNIQGSFSIDLDELCNILEKAYFESPKLISYVKSKESLIPIRYQLNISKKIISQGLEEAEEFASKLLQSIKRRVGNSDLDLYQNGNWEKQFKNNKRFKWFEKFRPSSLQIPFLQYDEKVVKVALYSVKHILENFDFEILDSSSKKMKEFIKRDDVKEVISEYRKIYDVPGNSIYLVLCKDVMDEKREVSVEIPPEIDEGLLNEMDINLISFQASKDDTLVKKLMDRILSEVKPPVYRLKNAGRYRDLLDLLTTTRDIYRDNQSGYLALGDSVLLLMWIKRMIST
;
A
#
# COMPACT_ATOMS: atom_id res chain seq x y z
N MET A 1 35.92 1.47 20.19
CA MET A 1 36.64 2.14 19.07
C MET A 1 36.59 1.28 17.79
N ILE A 2 35.40 1.03 17.20
CA ILE A 2 35.25 0.27 15.94
C ILE A 2 34.48 1.09 14.85
N PHE A 3 34.08 2.34 15.12
CA PHE A 3 33.01 2.97 14.34
C PHE A 3 33.37 4.15 13.42
N GLU A 4 34.60 4.71 13.41
CA GLU A 4 34.84 5.95 12.64
C GLU A 4 34.77 5.77 11.11
N SER A 5 34.95 4.56 10.57
CA SER A 5 34.82 4.28 9.13
C SER A 5 33.45 3.72 8.70
N SER A 6 32.54 3.44 9.64
CA SER A 6 31.28 2.71 9.35
C SER A 6 30.02 3.57 9.41
N PHE A 7 30.16 4.88 9.64
CA PHE A 7 29.07 5.84 9.54
C PHE A 7 29.53 7.17 8.95
N PHE A 8 28.58 7.97 8.47
CA PHE A 8 28.76 9.40 8.28
C PHE A 8 27.48 10.10 8.73
N GLN A 9 27.58 11.40 9.05
CA GLN A 9 26.44 12.17 9.52
C GLN A 9 26.46 13.60 8.99
N PHE A 10 25.28 14.19 8.93
CA PHE A 10 25.06 15.57 8.53
C PHE A 10 23.80 16.10 9.21
N LEU A 11 23.56 17.39 9.04
CA LEU A 11 22.44 18.10 9.62
C LEU A 11 21.34 18.33 8.57
N LEU A 12 20.17 17.74 8.75
CA LEU A 12 18.99 18.07 7.99
C LEU A 12 18.36 19.35 8.58
N LYS A 13 18.24 20.39 7.74
CA LYS A 13 17.61 21.66 8.10
C LYS A 13 16.14 21.45 8.54
N PRO A 14 15.62 22.29 9.46
CA PRO A 14 14.21 22.28 9.80
C PRO A 14 13.34 22.52 8.56
N LEU A 15 12.13 21.96 8.57
CA LEU A 15 11.18 22.07 7.45
C LEU A 15 10.07 23.05 7.82
N PHE A 16 9.88 24.09 7.00
CA PHE A 16 8.76 25.01 7.12
C PHE A 16 7.81 24.90 5.92
N VAL A 17 6.53 25.22 6.17
CA VAL A 17 5.50 25.35 5.14
C VAL A 17 4.97 26.78 5.16
N ARG A 18 4.83 27.37 3.96
CA ARG A 18 4.37 28.76 3.83
C ARG A 18 2.97 28.92 4.38
N THR A 19 2.76 30.03 5.09
CA THR A 19 1.45 30.45 5.57
C THR A 19 0.77 31.36 4.54
N SER A 20 -0.56 31.34 4.57
CA SER A 20 -1.43 32.26 3.87
C SER A 20 -1.77 33.44 4.80
N GLU A 21 -2.23 34.54 4.23
CA GLU A 21 -2.90 35.61 4.99
C GLU A 21 -4.33 35.24 5.37
N LEU A 22 -4.94 34.30 4.63
CA LEU A 22 -6.28 33.80 4.92
C LEU A 22 -6.28 32.92 6.16
N LYS A 23 -7.34 33.04 6.95
CA LYS A 23 -7.57 32.38 8.24
C LYS A 23 -8.83 31.54 8.20
N PHE A 24 -8.99 30.63 9.15
CA PHE A 24 -10.23 29.86 9.28
C PHE A 24 -11.47 30.74 9.44
N LYS A 25 -11.37 31.84 10.20
CA LYS A 25 -12.46 32.81 10.37
C LYS A 25 -12.92 33.48 9.07
N ASP A 26 -12.10 33.47 8.02
CA ASP A 26 -12.46 34.04 6.72
C ASP A 26 -13.37 33.07 5.92
N PHE A 27 -13.49 31.81 6.38
CA PHE A 27 -14.33 30.77 5.78
C PHE A 27 -15.49 30.34 6.68
N PHE A 28 -15.35 30.46 8.00
CA PHE A 28 -16.33 30.04 8.99
C PHE A 28 -16.54 31.13 10.04
N GLU A 29 -17.78 31.49 10.34
CA GLU A 29 -18.11 32.57 11.28
C GLU A 29 -17.47 32.38 12.67
N LYS A 30 -17.45 31.14 13.15
CA LYS A 30 -16.83 30.73 14.43
C LYS A 30 -15.39 30.22 14.27
N GLY A 31 -14.79 30.43 13.10
CA GLY A 31 -13.46 29.93 12.78
C GLY A 31 -12.37 30.61 13.62
N SER A 32 -11.25 29.92 13.81
CA SER A 32 -10.10 30.45 14.54
C SER A 32 -9.35 31.52 13.73
N ASN A 33 -8.50 32.28 14.42
CA ASN A 33 -7.58 33.24 13.79
C ASN A 33 -6.34 32.56 13.16
N ASP A 34 -6.30 31.23 13.08
CA ASP A 34 -5.15 30.52 12.54
C ASP A 34 -5.06 30.70 11.02
N ASN A 35 -3.87 31.09 10.55
CA ASN A 35 -3.58 31.16 9.13
C ASN A 35 -3.66 29.77 8.48
N LEU A 36 -4.23 29.73 7.28
CA LEU A 36 -4.11 28.62 6.36
C LEU A 36 -2.65 28.47 5.89
N ARG A 37 -2.32 27.33 5.29
CA ARG A 37 -1.10 27.15 4.52
C ARG A 37 -1.32 27.65 3.10
N LYS A 38 -0.26 28.12 2.44
CA LYS A 38 -0.40 28.70 1.09
C LYS A 38 -0.97 27.70 0.08
N PHE A 39 -0.58 26.43 0.17
CA PHE A 39 -1.15 25.39 -0.68
C PHE A 39 -2.64 25.12 -0.40
N GLN A 40 -3.11 25.32 0.83
CA GLN A 40 -4.52 25.15 1.19
C GLN A 40 -5.37 26.28 0.58
N GLU A 41 -4.87 27.53 0.66
CA GLU A 41 -5.46 28.69 -0.03
C GLU A 41 -5.52 28.43 -1.55
N ASN A 42 -4.40 28.07 -2.16
CA ASN A 42 -4.32 27.84 -3.61
C ASN A 42 -5.28 26.74 -4.08
N ALA A 43 -5.53 25.74 -3.23
CA ALA A 43 -6.45 24.64 -3.51
C ALA A 43 -7.91 25.09 -3.36
N ILE A 44 -8.29 25.76 -2.27
CA ILE A 44 -9.68 26.17 -2.05
C ILE A 44 -10.15 27.28 -3.01
N LEU A 45 -9.24 28.15 -3.44
CA LEU A 45 -9.51 29.23 -4.41
C LEU A 45 -9.43 28.80 -5.88
N SER A 46 -9.07 27.55 -6.16
CA SER A 46 -8.98 27.06 -7.53
C SER A 46 -10.37 26.72 -8.08
N ASP A 47 -10.68 27.16 -9.29
CA ASP A 47 -11.93 26.81 -9.99
C ASP A 47 -11.87 25.44 -10.68
N GLU A 48 -10.68 24.84 -10.77
CA GLU A 48 -10.49 23.53 -11.39
C GLU A 48 -11.26 22.41 -10.68
N LYS A 49 -11.80 21.49 -11.49
CA LYS A 49 -12.59 20.36 -11.01
C LYS A 49 -11.77 19.36 -10.20
N VAL A 50 -10.55 19.10 -10.65
CA VAL A 50 -9.61 18.16 -10.02
C VAL A 50 -8.37 18.94 -9.58
N ILE A 51 -8.00 18.77 -8.32
CA ILE A 51 -6.86 19.45 -7.70
C ILE A 51 -5.96 18.41 -7.07
N VAL A 52 -4.74 18.32 -7.57
CA VAL A 52 -3.69 17.44 -7.06
C VAL A 52 -2.76 18.28 -6.17
N VAL A 53 -2.68 17.92 -4.90
CA VAL A 53 -1.84 18.59 -3.91
C VAL A 53 -0.69 17.67 -3.53
N LYS A 54 0.52 18.06 -3.95
CA LYS A 54 1.77 17.49 -3.45
C LYS A 54 2.26 18.38 -2.32
N ALA A 55 2.24 17.88 -1.09
CA ALA A 55 2.74 18.60 0.07
C ALA A 55 3.33 17.64 1.12
N PRO A 56 4.40 18.03 1.84
CA PRO A 56 5.08 17.16 2.80
C PRO A 56 4.16 16.54 3.84
N THR A 57 4.55 15.41 4.39
CA THR A 57 3.80 14.77 5.48
C THR A 57 3.83 15.66 6.73
N GLY A 58 2.68 15.85 7.39
CA GLY A 58 2.54 16.80 8.51
C GLY A 58 2.24 18.25 8.11
N SER A 59 2.17 18.59 6.82
CA SER A 59 1.84 19.94 6.32
C SER A 59 0.37 20.37 6.54
N GLY A 60 -0.49 19.47 7.02
CA GLY A 60 -1.91 19.75 7.25
C GLY A 60 -2.82 19.54 6.03
N LYS A 61 -2.51 18.56 5.15
CA LYS A 61 -3.35 18.22 3.98
C LYS A 61 -4.81 17.93 4.35
N THR A 62 -5.05 17.30 5.51
CA THR A 62 -6.38 16.97 6.04
C THR A 62 -7.31 18.19 6.14
N VAL A 63 -6.80 19.42 6.28
CA VAL A 63 -7.65 20.63 6.30
C VAL A 63 -8.50 20.77 5.02
N LEU A 64 -8.04 20.23 3.89
CA LEU A 64 -8.77 20.24 2.62
C LEU A 64 -10.06 19.40 2.64
N SER A 65 -10.26 18.52 3.63
CA SER A 65 -11.54 17.81 3.82
C SER A 65 -12.57 18.63 4.60
N VAL A 66 -12.16 19.72 5.26
CA VAL A 66 -13.04 20.56 6.08
C VAL A 66 -13.39 21.86 5.36
N LEU A 67 -12.41 22.52 4.73
CA LEU A 67 -12.62 23.80 4.05
C LEU A 67 -13.80 23.82 3.06
N PRO A 68 -14.09 22.76 2.27
CA PRO A 68 -15.23 22.76 1.36
C PRO A 68 -16.59 22.99 2.03
N LEU A 69 -16.73 22.69 3.32
CA LEU A 69 -17.97 22.87 4.07
C LEU A 69 -18.39 24.33 4.26
N LYS A 70 -17.52 25.30 3.90
CA LYS A 70 -17.86 26.73 3.86
C LYS A 70 -18.90 27.06 2.81
N ASP A 71 -19.04 26.24 1.77
CA ASP A 71 -20.11 26.39 0.79
C ASP A 71 -21.38 25.69 1.30
N GLU A 72 -22.48 26.44 1.41
CA GLU A 72 -23.79 25.95 1.83
C GLU A 72 -24.37 24.90 0.88
N LYS A 73 -23.99 24.91 -0.40
CA LYS A 73 -24.43 23.93 -1.39
C LYS A 73 -23.79 22.56 -1.19
N ILE A 74 -22.65 22.50 -0.50
CA ILE A 74 -21.95 21.26 -0.18
C ILE A 74 -22.57 20.65 1.07
N GLU A 75 -23.24 19.52 0.88
CA GLU A 75 -23.87 18.74 1.96
C GLU A 75 -22.89 17.71 2.53
N GLN A 76 -21.89 17.29 1.75
CA GLN A 76 -20.95 16.27 2.21
C GLN A 76 -19.55 16.34 1.62
N VAL A 77 -18.59 15.75 2.33
CA VAL A 77 -17.23 15.49 1.84
C VAL A 77 -16.92 14.00 1.95
N LEU A 78 -16.62 13.35 0.82
CA LEU A 78 -16.24 11.94 0.75
C LEU A 78 -14.72 11.79 0.75
N CYS A 79 -14.17 11.34 1.88
CA CYS A 79 -12.75 11.09 2.07
C CYS A 79 -12.42 9.60 1.90
N MET A 80 -11.47 9.31 1.01
CA MET A 80 -10.97 7.97 0.74
C MET A 80 -9.52 7.82 1.20
N TYR A 81 -9.27 6.80 2.01
CA TYR A 81 -7.96 6.50 2.60
C TYR A 81 -7.48 5.10 2.22
N PRO A 82 -6.16 4.86 2.11
CA PRO A 82 -5.57 3.54 1.82
C PRO A 82 -5.91 2.44 2.83
N THR A 83 -6.06 2.78 4.12
CA THR A 83 -6.21 1.78 5.19
C THR A 83 -7.30 2.18 6.17
N ARG A 84 -7.84 1.19 6.88
CA ARG A 84 -8.87 1.41 7.91
C ARG A 84 -8.28 2.10 9.13
N GLU A 85 -7.06 1.77 9.51
CA GLU A 85 -6.37 2.40 10.64
C GLU A 85 -6.22 3.91 10.43
N LEU A 86 -5.90 4.32 9.20
CA LEU A 86 -5.81 5.73 8.83
C LEU A 86 -7.17 6.42 8.93
N ILE A 87 -8.26 5.75 8.55
CA ILE A 87 -9.62 6.32 8.65
C ILE A 87 -9.93 6.77 10.08
N TYR A 88 -9.60 5.96 11.09
CA TYR A 88 -9.88 6.31 12.49
C TYR A 88 -8.99 7.44 13.02
N ASP A 89 -7.70 7.48 12.65
CA ASP A 89 -6.82 8.61 12.98
C ASP A 89 -7.30 9.92 12.32
N GLN A 90 -7.74 9.83 11.07
CA GLN A 90 -8.23 10.99 10.33
C GLN A 90 -9.60 11.45 10.85
N ALA A 91 -10.47 10.54 11.31
CA ALA A 91 -11.71 10.92 12.00
C ALA A 91 -11.42 11.78 13.23
N ALA A 92 -10.44 11.37 14.04
CA ALA A 92 -10.01 12.12 15.22
C ALA A 92 -9.41 13.48 14.84
N SER A 93 -8.52 13.50 13.84
CA SER A 93 -7.90 14.73 13.32
C SER A 93 -8.92 15.72 12.75
N ILE A 94 -9.89 15.23 11.98
CA ILE A 94 -10.98 16.03 11.42
C ILE A 94 -11.87 16.58 12.52
N SER A 95 -12.21 15.78 13.53
CA SER A 95 -12.97 16.23 14.70
C SER A 95 -12.28 17.39 15.42
N GLU A 96 -10.96 17.30 15.61
CA GLU A 96 -10.14 18.35 16.23
C GLU A 96 -10.15 19.63 15.38
N ILE A 97 -10.00 19.51 14.05
CA ILE A 97 -10.04 20.66 13.13
C ILE A 97 -11.43 21.30 13.14
N LEU A 98 -12.49 20.51 13.09
CA LEU A 98 -13.87 20.99 13.10
C LEU A 98 -14.16 21.81 14.36
N TYR A 99 -13.81 21.28 15.53
CA TYR A 99 -14.08 21.93 16.79
C TYR A 99 -13.16 23.13 17.06
N ASN A 100 -11.84 22.93 17.02
CA ASN A 100 -10.87 23.94 17.44
C ASN A 100 -10.62 25.04 16.40
N ARG A 101 -10.79 24.73 15.11
CA ARG A 101 -10.42 25.65 14.02
C ARG A 101 -11.61 26.14 13.21
N ALA A 102 -12.60 25.29 12.91
CA ALA A 102 -13.78 25.69 12.16
C ALA A 102 -14.95 26.15 13.05
N GLY A 103 -14.94 25.81 14.34
CA GLY A 103 -15.97 26.20 15.31
C GLY A 103 -17.27 25.40 15.20
N PHE A 104 -17.22 24.19 14.65
CA PHE A 104 -18.35 23.27 14.55
C PHE A 104 -18.32 22.20 15.64
N LYS A 105 -19.49 21.72 16.05
CA LYS A 105 -19.66 20.54 16.90
C LYS A 105 -19.64 19.26 16.06
N PRO A 106 -18.60 18.40 16.17
CA PRO A 106 -18.57 17.13 15.45
C PRO A 106 -19.26 15.98 16.21
N SER A 107 -19.78 15.00 15.48
CA SER A 107 -20.07 13.63 15.97
C SER A 107 -19.33 12.59 15.12
N ILE A 108 -19.22 11.35 15.62
CA ILE A 108 -18.71 10.21 14.84
C ILE A 108 -19.76 9.10 14.82
N ILE A 109 -20.08 8.60 13.63
CA ILE A 109 -21.13 7.59 13.38
C ILE A 109 -20.57 6.47 12.48
N PRO A 110 -20.87 5.18 12.72
CA PRO A 110 -21.66 4.64 13.84
C PRO A 110 -20.94 4.72 15.19
N ARG A 111 -21.65 4.47 16.30
CA ARG A 111 -21.07 4.60 17.66
C ARG A 111 -19.91 3.63 17.89
N SER A 112 -19.91 2.47 17.23
CA SER A 112 -18.76 1.56 17.27
C SER A 112 -17.48 2.18 16.69
N ALA A 113 -17.62 3.08 15.71
CA ALA A 113 -16.52 3.81 15.10
C ALA A 113 -15.99 4.92 16.02
N TRP A 114 -16.84 5.48 16.88
CA TRP A 114 -16.43 6.39 17.95
C TRP A 114 -15.42 5.70 18.87
N GLU A 115 -15.73 4.54 19.46
CA GLU A 115 -14.82 3.87 20.40
C GLU A 115 -13.44 3.60 19.79
N ARG A 116 -13.37 3.28 18.50
CA ARG A 116 -12.12 3.07 17.76
C ARG A 116 -11.37 4.37 17.53
N SER A 117 -12.09 5.44 17.23
CA SER A 117 -11.50 6.78 17.06
C SER A 117 -10.96 7.30 18.40
N LEU A 118 -11.68 7.11 19.51
CA LEU A 118 -11.18 7.40 20.87
C LEU A 118 -9.93 6.59 21.25
N LYS A 119 -9.83 5.34 20.78
CA LYS A 119 -8.61 4.55 20.94
C LYS A 119 -7.45 5.09 20.10
N ALA A 120 -7.74 5.73 18.97
CA ALA A 120 -6.74 6.37 18.12
C ALA A 120 -6.26 7.69 18.73
N ARG A 121 -7.16 8.52 19.30
CA ARG A 121 -6.83 9.73 20.04
C ARG A 121 -7.68 9.91 21.30
N LYS A 122 -7.04 10.04 22.47
CA LYS A 122 -7.77 10.13 23.76
C LYS A 122 -8.57 11.43 23.98
N ASN A 123 -8.22 12.50 23.26
CA ASN A 123 -8.78 13.84 23.49
C ASN A 123 -9.70 14.30 22.34
N ILE A 124 -10.62 13.43 21.91
CA ILE A 124 -11.62 13.81 20.91
C ILE A 124 -12.83 14.41 21.63
N ILE A 125 -13.27 15.57 21.15
CA ILE A 125 -14.48 16.26 21.64
C ILE A 125 -15.59 15.98 20.64
N LEU A 126 -16.67 15.34 21.09
CA LEU A 126 -17.83 14.95 20.29
C LEU A 126 -19.12 15.39 20.98
N PHE A 127 -20.14 15.65 20.17
CA PHE A 127 -21.43 16.15 20.61
C PHE A 127 -22.57 15.29 20.06
N ASP A 128 -23.59 15.05 20.87
CA ASP A 128 -24.83 14.40 20.42
C ASP A 128 -25.66 15.36 19.54
N ASP A 129 -25.61 16.67 19.83
CA ASP A 129 -26.21 17.76 19.06
C ASP A 129 -25.21 18.35 18.03
N ALA A 130 -24.66 17.49 17.17
CA ALA A 130 -23.61 17.89 16.24
C ALA A 130 -24.09 18.78 15.09
N ASP A 131 -23.25 19.74 14.69
CA ASP A 131 -23.40 20.52 13.45
C ASP A 131 -22.98 19.68 12.23
N ILE A 132 -21.97 18.81 12.40
CA ILE A 132 -21.39 17.98 11.34
C ILE A 132 -21.21 16.54 11.83
N ASN A 133 -21.68 15.59 11.02
CA ASN A 133 -21.51 14.16 11.28
C ASN A 133 -20.29 13.62 10.53
N ILE A 134 -19.31 13.05 11.24
CA ILE A 134 -18.21 12.27 10.64
C ILE A 134 -18.69 10.83 10.51
N VAL A 135 -18.93 10.37 9.28
CA VAL A 135 -19.55 9.08 8.99
C VAL A 135 -18.50 8.09 8.49
N ILE A 136 -18.22 7.04 9.26
CA ILE A 136 -17.20 6.04 8.91
C ILE A 136 -17.86 4.83 8.24
N ILE A 137 -17.62 4.67 6.94
CA ILE A 137 -18.16 3.57 6.14
C ILE A 137 -17.04 2.62 5.76
N THR A 138 -17.02 1.46 6.41
CA THR A 138 -16.15 0.33 6.07
C THR A 138 -16.95 -0.95 6.15
N SER A 139 -16.45 -2.05 5.56
CA SER A 139 -17.10 -3.35 5.71
C SER A 139 -17.32 -3.74 7.17
N GLU A 140 -16.45 -3.30 8.08
CA GLU A 140 -16.50 -3.63 9.50
C GLU A 140 -17.49 -2.72 10.25
N THR A 141 -17.43 -1.41 10.06
CA THR A 141 -18.39 -0.48 10.68
C THR A 141 -19.81 -0.70 10.17
N LEU A 142 -19.99 -1.11 8.92
CA LEU A 142 -21.31 -1.53 8.43
C LEU A 142 -21.80 -2.82 9.09
N SER A 143 -20.92 -3.80 9.35
CA SER A 143 -21.26 -5.00 10.09
C SER A 143 -21.63 -4.70 11.54
N GLU A 144 -20.93 -3.77 12.19
CA GLU A 144 -21.26 -3.33 13.55
C GLU A 144 -22.59 -2.57 13.60
N ALA A 145 -22.81 -1.66 12.63
CA ALA A 145 -24.05 -0.93 12.49
C ALA A 145 -25.26 -1.85 12.24
N MET A 146 -25.08 -3.02 11.63
CA MET A 146 -26.15 -4.02 11.53
C MET A 146 -26.70 -4.42 12.90
N TYR A 147 -25.81 -4.60 13.89
CA TYR A 147 -26.22 -4.90 15.26
C TYR A 147 -26.79 -3.68 15.98
N GLU A 148 -26.17 -2.50 15.79
CA GLU A 148 -26.61 -1.24 16.42
C GLU A 148 -28.04 -0.85 16.01
N TYR A 149 -28.36 -1.01 14.72
CA TYR A 149 -29.67 -0.66 14.17
C TYR A 149 -30.64 -1.85 14.07
N ASN A 150 -30.23 -3.05 14.49
CA ASN A 150 -31.00 -4.28 14.40
C ASN A 150 -31.51 -4.57 12.98
N VAL A 151 -30.60 -4.58 12.01
CA VAL A 151 -30.89 -4.81 10.58
C VAL A 151 -30.11 -6.01 10.03
N HIS A 152 -30.58 -6.61 8.94
CA HIS A 152 -30.12 -7.95 8.53
C HIS A 152 -28.93 -7.92 7.57
N ASN A 153 -28.66 -6.78 6.94
CA ASN A 153 -27.59 -6.67 5.96
C ASN A 153 -26.94 -5.27 5.97
N LYS A 154 -25.74 -5.20 5.38
CA LYS A 154 -24.95 -3.95 5.31
C LYS A 154 -25.64 -2.84 4.50
N SER A 155 -26.56 -3.18 3.61
CA SER A 155 -27.35 -2.20 2.84
C SER A 155 -28.31 -1.44 3.74
N GLU A 156 -29.06 -2.17 4.56
CA GLU A 156 -29.97 -1.60 5.55
C GLU A 156 -29.20 -0.80 6.59
N ALA A 157 -28.05 -1.30 7.04
CA ALA A 157 -27.19 -0.56 7.98
C ALA A 157 -26.73 0.77 7.36
N LEU A 158 -26.31 0.77 6.10
CA LEU A 158 -25.95 2.00 5.39
C LEU A 158 -27.14 2.96 5.26
N LYS A 159 -28.33 2.47 4.91
CA LYS A 159 -29.55 3.30 4.83
C LYS A 159 -29.85 3.98 6.17
N GLU A 160 -29.79 3.24 7.28
CA GLU A 160 -30.04 3.80 8.60
C GLU A 160 -28.99 4.85 8.99
N ILE A 161 -27.70 4.60 8.72
CA ILE A 161 -26.64 5.59 8.92
C ILE A 161 -26.94 6.88 8.12
N LEU A 162 -27.28 6.76 6.84
CA LEU A 162 -27.55 7.92 5.98
C LEU A 162 -28.82 8.66 6.39
N ARG A 163 -29.86 7.94 6.83
CA ARG A 163 -31.11 8.52 7.34
C ARG A 163 -30.87 9.32 8.62
N ASN A 164 -30.15 8.72 9.57
CA ASN A 164 -29.86 9.35 10.88
C ASN A 164 -28.94 10.56 10.76
N THR A 165 -28.20 10.67 9.66
CA THR A 165 -27.27 11.78 9.42
C THR A 165 -27.78 12.83 8.43
N SER A 166 -29.00 12.67 7.91
CA SER A 166 -29.56 13.48 6.81
C SER A 166 -29.78 14.96 7.13
N LYS A 167 -29.91 15.33 8.41
CA LYS A 167 -30.18 16.72 8.83
C LYS A 167 -28.94 17.60 8.89
N ASN A 168 -27.75 17.01 8.95
CA ASN A 168 -26.50 17.72 9.16
C ASN A 168 -25.57 17.51 7.95
N LYS A 169 -24.61 18.42 7.76
CA LYS A 169 -23.52 18.18 6.81
C LYS A 169 -22.71 16.96 7.24
N ARG A 170 -22.11 16.25 6.28
CA ARG A 170 -21.39 14.99 6.54
C ARG A 170 -19.96 15.02 6.04
N ILE A 171 -19.04 14.42 6.79
CA ILE A 171 -17.73 14.03 6.28
C ILE A 171 -17.66 12.51 6.31
N VAL A 172 -17.78 11.88 5.15
CA VAL A 172 -17.80 10.43 5.00
C VAL A 172 -16.37 9.92 4.85
N LEU A 173 -15.90 9.02 5.71
CA LEU A 173 -14.57 8.43 5.65
C LEU A 173 -14.66 6.94 5.28
N THR A 174 -13.92 6.53 4.26
CA THR A 174 -13.98 5.16 3.71
C THR A 174 -12.68 4.79 3.00
N THR A 175 -12.60 3.55 2.50
CA THR A 175 -11.57 3.14 1.54
C THR A 175 -12.10 3.21 0.10
N PRO A 176 -11.23 3.34 -0.91
CA PRO A 176 -11.61 3.25 -2.32
C PRO A 176 -12.37 1.96 -2.64
N ASP A 177 -11.96 0.82 -2.09
CA ASP A 177 -12.60 -0.47 -2.37
C ASP A 177 -14.08 -0.50 -1.94
N VAL A 178 -14.42 0.14 -0.82
CA VAL A 178 -15.81 0.20 -0.35
C VAL A 178 -16.65 1.09 -1.25
N VAL A 179 -16.11 2.25 -1.68
CA VAL A 179 -16.77 3.14 -2.64
C VAL A 179 -16.96 2.45 -3.99
N PHE A 180 -15.94 1.71 -4.43
CA PHE A 180 -16.00 0.89 -5.63
C PHE A 180 -17.11 -0.16 -5.52
N MET A 181 -17.19 -0.91 -4.42
CA MET A 181 -18.25 -1.88 -4.19
C MET A 181 -19.65 -1.24 -4.08
N LEU A 182 -19.75 -0.04 -3.50
CA LEU A 182 -20.99 0.72 -3.45
C LEU A 182 -21.45 1.08 -4.86
N ILE A 183 -20.58 1.70 -5.66
CA ILE A 183 -20.86 2.06 -7.05
C ILE A 183 -21.19 0.82 -7.90
N GLN A 184 -20.62 -0.34 -7.58
CA GLN A 184 -20.96 -1.62 -8.22
C GLN A 184 -22.31 -2.22 -7.78
N GLY A 185 -22.98 -1.61 -6.80
CA GLY A 185 -24.25 -2.10 -6.28
C GLY A 185 -24.14 -3.30 -5.34
N PHE A 186 -22.92 -3.65 -4.88
CA PHE A 186 -22.72 -4.82 -4.00
C PHE A 186 -23.22 -4.59 -2.58
N TYR A 187 -23.20 -3.34 -2.11
CA TYR A 187 -23.67 -3.00 -0.76
C TYR A 187 -25.08 -2.43 -0.73
N ALA A 188 -25.52 -1.72 -1.77
CA ALA A 188 -26.86 -1.16 -1.83
C ALA A 188 -27.30 -0.89 -3.26
N PRO A 189 -28.62 -0.82 -3.51
CA PRO A 189 -29.16 -0.31 -4.75
C PRO A 189 -28.56 1.06 -5.15
N MET A 190 -28.38 1.31 -6.45
CA MET A 190 -27.70 2.52 -6.96
C MET A 190 -28.23 3.84 -6.39
N HIS A 191 -29.54 3.97 -6.18
CA HIS A 191 -30.14 5.20 -5.64
C HIS A 191 -29.65 5.54 -4.22
N ILE A 192 -29.26 4.56 -3.40
CA ILE A 192 -28.66 4.81 -2.08
C ILE A 192 -27.19 5.20 -2.20
N ASN A 193 -26.48 4.66 -3.19
CA ASN A 193 -25.09 5.02 -3.43
C ASN A 193 -24.95 6.48 -3.90
N ASN A 194 -25.93 6.96 -4.67
CA ASN A 194 -26.00 8.36 -5.08
C ASN A 194 -26.07 9.30 -3.86
N LEU A 195 -26.65 8.87 -2.72
CA LEU A 195 -26.70 9.68 -1.50
C LEU A 195 -25.32 9.92 -0.87
N ILE A 196 -24.32 9.08 -1.13
CA ILE A 196 -22.94 9.22 -0.63
C ILE A 196 -22.14 10.19 -1.52
N VAL A 197 -22.57 10.38 -2.76
CA VAL A 197 -21.84 11.15 -3.77
C VAL A 197 -22.54 12.48 -4.12
N SER A 198 -23.84 12.62 -3.88
CA SER A 198 -24.61 13.81 -4.21
C SER A 198 -24.17 15.06 -3.45
N LYS A 199 -24.03 16.20 -4.14
CA LYS A 199 -23.56 17.48 -3.56
C LYS A 199 -22.29 17.32 -2.72
N SER A 200 -21.35 16.51 -3.21
CA SER A 200 -20.14 16.14 -2.49
C SER A 200 -18.89 16.83 -3.01
N VAL A 201 -17.92 17.00 -2.13
CA VAL A 201 -16.52 17.11 -2.51
C VAL A 201 -15.83 15.79 -2.21
N VAL A 202 -14.96 15.33 -3.11
CA VAL A 202 -14.22 14.07 -2.94
C VAL A 202 -12.77 14.36 -2.58
N PHE A 203 -12.22 13.65 -1.59
CA PHE A 203 -10.85 13.79 -1.12
C PHE A 203 -10.16 12.42 -1.12
N PHE A 204 -9.17 12.23 -1.98
CA PHE A 204 -8.31 11.05 -2.01
C PHE A 204 -7.02 11.36 -1.24
N ASP A 205 -6.73 10.65 -0.13
CA ASP A 205 -5.52 10.87 0.67
C ASP A 205 -4.46 9.79 0.43
N GLU A 206 -3.19 10.16 0.69
CA GLU A 206 -2.00 9.32 0.54
C GLU A 206 -1.97 8.53 -0.79
N PHE A 207 -2.39 9.17 -1.91
CA PHE A 207 -2.61 8.51 -3.21
C PHE A 207 -1.39 7.73 -3.73
N HIS A 208 -0.18 8.13 -3.35
CA HIS A 208 1.06 7.46 -3.74
C HIS A 208 1.22 6.05 -3.17
N VAL A 209 0.50 5.71 -2.10
CA VAL A 209 0.55 4.39 -1.44
C VAL A 209 -0.20 3.35 -2.27
N TRP A 210 -1.14 3.76 -3.12
CA TRP A 210 -1.95 2.84 -3.89
C TRP A 210 -1.12 2.17 -4.97
N SER A 211 -1.18 0.83 -4.99
CA SER A 211 -0.52 -0.02 -5.97
C SER A 211 -1.50 -1.00 -6.60
N ASP A 212 -1.14 -1.53 -7.77
CA ASP A 212 -1.78 -2.67 -8.41
C ASP A 212 -3.30 -2.47 -8.62
N GLN A 213 -4.13 -3.36 -8.08
CA GLN A 213 -5.59 -3.28 -8.12
C GLN A 213 -6.13 -2.05 -7.39
N SER A 214 -5.54 -1.66 -6.24
CA SER A 214 -6.02 -0.53 -5.46
C SER A 214 -5.83 0.80 -6.21
N LEU A 215 -4.70 0.93 -6.92
CA LEU A 215 -4.45 2.07 -7.80
C LEU A 215 -5.41 2.07 -9.01
N SER A 216 -5.63 0.92 -9.64
CA SER A 216 -6.59 0.80 -10.74
C SER A 216 -8.01 1.22 -10.31
N ASN A 217 -8.48 0.69 -9.17
CA ASN A 217 -9.78 1.03 -8.58
C ASN A 217 -9.86 2.53 -8.27
N ALA A 218 -8.83 3.10 -7.67
CA ALA A 218 -8.80 4.52 -7.34
C ALA A 218 -8.82 5.42 -8.57
N LEU A 219 -8.03 5.12 -9.59
CA LEU A 219 -8.04 5.86 -10.85
C LEU A 219 -9.38 5.73 -11.54
N PHE A 220 -10.00 4.54 -11.50
CA PHE A 220 -11.35 4.33 -12.01
C PHE A 220 -12.36 5.23 -11.31
N LEU A 221 -12.37 5.23 -9.98
CA LEU A 221 -13.23 6.08 -9.17
C LEU A 221 -12.97 7.55 -9.46
N LEU A 222 -11.72 7.96 -9.60
CA LEU A 222 -11.36 9.32 -9.95
C LEU A 222 -11.96 9.74 -11.29
N SER A 223 -11.81 8.91 -12.33
CA SER A 223 -12.43 9.16 -13.64
C SER A 223 -13.95 9.27 -13.53
N TYR A 224 -14.57 8.32 -12.84
CA TYR A 224 -16.02 8.30 -12.65
C TYR A 224 -16.52 9.54 -11.91
N LEU A 225 -15.99 9.81 -10.71
CA LEU A 225 -16.44 10.91 -9.84
C LEU A 225 -16.17 12.28 -10.47
N SER A 226 -15.05 12.45 -11.16
CA SER A 226 -14.76 13.71 -11.89
C SER A 226 -15.71 13.97 -13.07
N SER A 227 -16.36 12.92 -13.59
CA SER A 227 -17.33 13.01 -14.68
C SER A 227 -18.77 13.31 -14.24
N LEU A 228 -19.04 13.46 -12.94
CA LEU A 228 -20.37 13.70 -12.37
C LEU A 228 -20.52 15.13 -11.84
N PRO A 229 -20.55 16.18 -12.69
CA PRO A 229 -20.51 17.57 -12.23
C PRO A 229 -21.75 17.99 -11.42
N THR A 230 -22.89 17.31 -11.58
CA THR A 230 -24.13 17.58 -10.83
C THR A 230 -24.13 16.97 -9.43
N MET A 231 -23.31 15.94 -9.20
CA MET A 231 -23.23 15.23 -7.92
C MET A 231 -21.95 15.57 -7.16
N VAL A 232 -20.81 15.57 -7.83
CA VAL A 232 -19.51 15.89 -7.25
C VAL A 232 -19.15 17.29 -7.68
N ASP A 233 -18.91 18.21 -6.75
CA ASP A 233 -18.50 19.59 -7.02
C ASP A 233 -17.00 19.68 -7.33
N LYS A 234 -16.16 19.00 -6.54
CA LYS A 234 -14.70 19.06 -6.67
C LYS A 234 -14.03 17.78 -6.19
N VAL A 235 -12.85 17.49 -6.74
CA VAL A 235 -12.02 16.34 -6.36
C VAL A 235 -10.63 16.81 -5.95
N TYR A 236 -10.22 16.49 -4.73
CA TYR A 236 -8.88 16.72 -4.21
C TYR A 236 -8.11 15.40 -4.17
N ILE A 237 -6.86 15.41 -4.61
CA ILE A 237 -5.91 14.29 -4.52
C ILE A 237 -4.71 14.75 -3.72
N ALA A 238 -4.56 14.25 -2.50
CA ALA A 238 -3.50 14.61 -1.58
C ALA A 238 -2.40 13.53 -1.56
N SER A 239 -1.14 13.96 -1.66
CA SER A 239 0.01 13.05 -1.59
C SER A 239 1.26 13.77 -1.09
N ALA A 240 2.17 13.03 -0.43
CA ALA A 240 3.49 13.55 -0.08
C ALA A 240 4.53 13.33 -1.18
N THR A 241 4.47 12.19 -1.88
CA THR A 241 5.51 11.72 -2.81
C THR A 241 4.89 11.34 -4.16
N LEU A 242 4.25 12.31 -4.82
CA LEU A 242 3.68 12.09 -6.15
C LEU A 242 4.76 12.28 -7.23
N ASN A 243 5.16 11.18 -7.87
CA ASN A 243 6.09 11.18 -9.01
C ASN A 243 5.39 11.59 -10.31
N ASP A 244 6.18 11.93 -11.35
CA ASP A 244 5.63 12.46 -12.60
C ASP A 244 4.84 11.41 -13.39
N GLU A 245 5.24 10.13 -13.33
CA GLU A 245 4.48 9.07 -13.99
C GLU A 245 3.05 8.95 -13.43
N LEU A 246 2.89 9.06 -12.11
CA LEU A 246 1.59 9.02 -11.46
C LEU A 246 0.76 10.29 -11.74
N LYS A 247 1.40 11.46 -11.86
CA LYS A 247 0.73 12.70 -12.30
C LYS A 247 0.17 12.54 -13.71
N GLU A 248 0.96 12.01 -14.63
CA GLU A 248 0.53 11.76 -16.00
C GLU A 248 -0.59 10.71 -16.05
N LEU A 249 -0.49 9.66 -15.24
CA LEU A 249 -1.54 8.65 -15.13
C LEU A 249 -2.87 9.21 -14.58
N ILE A 250 -2.80 10.13 -13.61
CA ILE A 250 -3.96 10.87 -13.09
C ILE A 250 -4.57 11.73 -14.21
N LYS A 251 -3.77 12.55 -14.89
CA LYS A 251 -4.24 13.42 -16.00
C LYS A 251 -4.87 12.60 -17.12
N PHE A 252 -4.24 11.49 -17.49
CA PHE A 252 -4.73 10.59 -18.51
C PHE A 252 -6.06 9.92 -18.11
N SER A 253 -6.24 9.67 -16.82
CA SER A 253 -7.45 9.00 -16.30
C SER A 253 -8.67 9.91 -16.24
N ILE A 254 -8.53 11.23 -16.27
CA ILE A 254 -9.63 12.18 -16.09
C ILE A 254 -10.01 12.88 -17.40
N ASN A 255 -11.27 13.33 -17.50
CA ASN A 255 -11.78 14.08 -18.65
C ASN A 255 -12.00 15.58 -18.36
N VAL A 256 -11.26 16.11 -17.40
CA VAL A 256 -11.39 17.48 -16.95
C VAL A 256 -10.01 18.07 -16.74
N GLN A 257 -9.94 19.39 -16.78
CA GLN A 257 -8.71 20.10 -16.41
C GLN A 257 -8.37 19.81 -14.94
N CYS A 258 -7.07 19.77 -14.68
CA CYS A 258 -6.50 19.38 -13.41
C CYS A 258 -5.41 20.36 -13.00
N LYS A 259 -5.56 20.93 -11.81
CA LYS A 259 -4.53 21.78 -11.21
C LYS A 259 -3.59 20.95 -10.38
N ILE A 260 -2.29 21.09 -10.62
CA ILE A 260 -1.25 20.52 -9.75
C ILE A 260 -0.69 21.64 -8.89
N ILE A 261 -0.78 21.47 -7.57
CA ILE A 261 -0.21 22.37 -6.56
C ILE A 261 0.94 21.61 -5.90
N ASP A 262 2.17 22.05 -6.16
CA ASP A 262 3.38 21.48 -5.58
C ASP A 262 3.92 22.45 -4.50
N GLU A 263 3.69 22.11 -3.23
CA GLU A 263 4.20 22.90 -2.11
C GLU A 263 5.64 22.48 -1.78
N LYS A 264 6.56 23.38 -2.10
CA LYS A 264 7.96 23.23 -1.75
C LYS A 264 8.21 23.62 -0.29
N PRO A 265 9.21 23.00 0.37
CA PRO A 265 9.79 23.51 1.61
C PRO A 265 10.03 25.02 1.55
N SER A 266 9.81 25.68 2.68
CA SER A 266 10.12 27.09 2.84
C SER A 266 11.16 27.31 3.92
N VAL A 267 11.81 28.48 3.87
CA VAL A 267 12.67 29.00 4.93
C VAL A 267 11.87 29.73 6.02
N SER A 268 10.58 29.97 5.80
CA SER A 268 9.71 30.71 6.72
C SER A 268 8.29 30.12 6.74
N GLY A 269 7.50 30.48 7.76
CA GLY A 269 6.15 29.96 7.96
C GLY A 269 6.08 29.03 9.17
N VAL A 270 5.23 28.00 9.10
CA VAL A 270 5.10 27.07 10.23
C VAL A 270 6.10 25.94 10.10
N GLN A 271 6.90 25.77 11.14
CA GLN A 271 7.82 24.65 11.27
C GLN A 271 7.02 23.36 11.47
N ILE A 272 7.17 22.42 10.54
CA ILE A 272 6.51 21.10 10.61
C ILE A 272 7.48 19.97 10.95
N LYS A 273 8.80 20.24 10.82
CA LYS A 273 9.86 19.31 11.21
C LYS A 273 11.01 20.06 11.89
N ARG A 274 11.49 19.46 12.97
CA ARG A 274 12.69 19.86 13.69
C ARG A 274 13.92 19.71 12.81
N LYS A 275 14.97 20.43 13.20
CA LYS A 275 16.32 20.17 12.72
C LYS A 275 16.71 18.74 13.13
N SER A 276 17.29 17.95 12.23
CA SER A 276 17.62 16.54 12.50
C SER A 276 19.07 16.23 12.19
N TRP A 277 19.79 15.63 13.12
CA TRP A 277 21.01 14.91 12.83
C TRP A 277 20.67 13.60 12.13
N VAL A 278 21.19 13.43 10.92
CA VAL A 278 20.99 12.21 10.14
C VAL A 278 22.30 11.46 10.08
N LYS A 279 22.32 10.25 10.62
CA LYS A 279 23.47 9.36 10.69
C LYS A 279 23.18 8.11 9.87
N PHE A 280 23.88 7.93 8.76
CA PHE A 280 23.84 6.68 8.01
C PHE A 280 24.87 5.71 8.60
N ILE A 281 24.48 4.46 8.78
CA ILE A 281 25.35 3.37 9.26
C ILE A 281 25.37 2.27 8.21
N ASN A 282 26.57 1.83 7.83
CA ASN A 282 26.73 0.63 7.03
C ASN A 282 26.36 -0.59 7.90
N GLY A 283 25.19 -1.12 7.64
CA GLY A 283 24.59 -2.25 8.32
C GLY A 283 24.89 -3.60 7.66
N GLY A 284 25.75 -3.71 6.65
CA GLY A 284 26.13 -4.98 6.06
C GLY A 284 26.45 -4.88 4.58
N ASP A 285 27.11 -5.91 4.05
CA ASP A 285 27.57 -5.91 2.64
C ASP A 285 26.42 -5.92 1.65
N ASN A 286 25.32 -6.60 1.98
CA ASN A 286 24.14 -6.68 1.14
C ASN A 286 22.81 -6.74 1.91
N PHE A 287 21.72 -6.58 1.16
CA PHE A 287 20.36 -6.58 1.70
C PHE A 287 20.03 -7.86 2.49
N VAL A 288 20.38 -9.03 1.97
CA VAL A 288 20.10 -10.33 2.61
C VAL A 288 20.84 -10.43 3.95
N SER A 289 22.14 -10.13 3.96
CA SER A 289 22.99 -10.16 5.16
C SER A 289 22.51 -9.17 6.24
N LEU A 290 22.11 -7.97 5.84
CA LEU A 290 21.56 -6.95 6.73
C LEU A 290 20.20 -7.40 7.30
N GLN A 291 19.31 -7.96 6.47
CA GLN A 291 18.02 -8.45 6.94
C GLN A 291 18.14 -9.65 7.89
N ASN A 292 19.05 -10.58 7.64
CA ASN A 292 19.25 -11.75 8.49
C ASN A 292 19.77 -11.36 9.88
N ASN A 293 20.55 -10.28 9.97
CA ASN A 293 21.14 -9.78 11.21
C ASN A 293 20.51 -8.47 11.72
N MET A 294 19.32 -8.11 11.22
CA MET A 294 18.69 -6.81 11.48
C MET A 294 18.49 -6.55 12.98
N THR A 295 17.97 -7.55 13.69
CA THR A 295 17.67 -7.46 15.13
C THR A 295 18.94 -7.19 15.94
N GLU A 296 19.98 -8.01 15.72
CA GLU A 296 21.26 -7.89 16.42
C GLU A 296 21.91 -6.52 16.17
N LYS A 297 21.94 -6.07 14.92
CA LYS A 297 22.54 -4.77 14.57
C LYS A 297 21.83 -3.60 15.24
N ILE A 298 20.50 -3.60 15.24
CA ILE A 298 19.71 -2.57 15.90
C ILE A 298 19.92 -2.62 17.42
N LEU A 299 19.96 -3.81 18.03
CA LEU A 299 20.25 -3.93 19.46
C LEU A 299 21.62 -3.39 19.84
N ASN A 300 22.65 -3.69 19.04
CA ASN A 300 24.00 -3.16 19.25
C ASN A 300 24.00 -1.62 19.13
N ILE A 301 23.25 -1.05 18.18
CA ILE A 301 23.09 0.40 18.09
C ILE A 301 22.42 0.95 19.36
N ILE A 302 21.32 0.34 19.82
CA ILE A 302 20.63 0.76 21.04
C ILE A 302 21.55 0.71 22.26
N GLU A 303 22.41 -0.30 22.37
CA GLU A 303 23.41 -0.39 23.46
C GLU A 303 24.44 0.74 23.42
N THR A 304 24.82 1.20 22.21
CA THR A 304 25.77 2.31 22.05
C THR A 304 25.12 3.68 22.25
N LEU A 305 23.81 3.80 22.05
CA LEU A 305 23.06 5.01 22.38
C LEU A 305 22.95 5.10 23.90
N SER A 306 23.35 6.23 24.47
CA SER A 306 23.22 6.40 25.92
C SER A 306 21.73 6.34 26.32
N PHE A 307 21.41 5.77 27.48
CA PHE A 307 20.02 5.68 27.96
C PHE A 307 19.31 7.05 27.97
N LEU A 308 20.06 8.15 28.17
CA LEU A 308 19.56 9.52 28.14
C LEU A 308 19.00 9.92 26.75
N GLU A 309 19.50 9.35 25.65
CA GLU A 309 18.99 9.59 24.29
C GLU A 309 17.67 8.85 24.01
N LEU A 310 17.40 7.77 24.76
CA LEU A 310 16.17 6.97 24.70
C LEU A 310 15.05 7.49 25.62
N ASN A 311 15.33 8.44 26.51
CA ASN A 311 14.32 9.09 27.35
C ASN A 311 13.42 10.08 26.58
N LYS A 312 13.77 10.40 25.32
CA LYS A 312 12.86 11.08 24.39
C LYS A 312 12.11 10.02 23.59
N PRO A 313 10.83 10.24 23.23
CA PRO A 313 10.08 9.25 22.46
C PRO A 313 10.81 8.87 21.16
N PHE A 314 11.06 7.57 21.01
CA PHE A 314 11.96 6.98 20.04
C PHE A 314 11.23 5.99 19.15
N ALA A 315 11.53 5.97 17.85
CA ALA A 315 10.97 5.00 16.90
C ALA A 315 12.03 4.03 16.37
N ILE A 316 11.68 2.76 16.20
CA ILE A 316 12.50 1.77 15.49
C ILE A 316 11.64 1.18 14.37
N LEU A 317 11.99 1.47 13.12
CA LEU A 317 11.14 1.20 11.96
C LEU A 317 11.86 0.29 10.97
N VAL A 318 11.33 -0.91 10.74
CA VAL A 318 11.90 -1.95 9.86
C VAL A 318 10.84 -2.49 8.88
N ASP A 319 11.21 -3.00 7.71
CA ASP A 319 10.20 -3.36 6.70
C ASP A 319 9.32 -4.57 7.08
N ARG A 320 9.92 -5.62 7.67
CA ARG A 320 9.24 -6.89 7.91
C ARG A 320 8.55 -6.91 9.27
N VAL A 321 7.28 -7.36 9.27
CA VAL A 321 6.50 -7.62 10.49
C VAL A 321 7.24 -8.53 11.47
N ARG A 322 7.91 -9.58 10.94
CA ARG A 322 8.70 -10.53 11.73
C ARG A 322 9.82 -9.83 12.50
N ASP A 323 10.56 -8.95 11.84
CA ASP A 323 11.73 -8.31 12.41
C ASP A 323 11.30 -7.27 13.46
N ALA A 324 10.24 -6.51 13.18
CA ALA A 324 9.61 -5.62 14.16
C ALA A 324 9.13 -6.37 15.41
N TYR A 325 8.51 -7.54 15.25
CA TYR A 325 8.07 -8.36 16.37
C TYR A 325 9.23 -8.91 17.21
N LYS A 326 10.29 -9.43 16.55
CA LYS A 326 11.50 -9.92 17.23
C LYS A 326 12.15 -8.80 18.04
N LEU A 327 12.39 -7.65 17.41
CA LEU A 327 12.94 -6.45 18.05
C LEU A 327 12.10 -6.04 19.25
N TRP A 328 10.78 -5.99 19.10
CA TRP A 328 9.89 -5.65 20.20
C TRP A 328 10.01 -6.60 21.39
N LYS A 329 10.03 -7.91 21.14
CA LYS A 329 10.19 -8.90 22.20
C LYS A 329 11.52 -8.70 22.94
N GLU A 330 12.61 -8.53 22.19
CA GLU A 330 13.96 -8.43 22.76
C GLU A 330 14.19 -7.11 23.51
N VAL A 331 13.78 -5.97 22.94
CA VAL A 331 13.88 -4.65 23.59
C VAL A 331 12.99 -4.61 24.83
N LYS A 332 11.76 -5.13 24.75
CA LYS A 332 10.83 -5.16 25.90
C LYS A 332 11.36 -6.00 27.05
N GLU A 333 11.96 -7.17 26.77
CA GLU A 333 12.53 -8.03 27.80
C GLU A 333 13.78 -7.41 28.42
N LYS A 334 14.70 -6.92 27.58
CA LYS A 334 15.97 -6.35 28.01
C LYS A 334 15.83 -5.10 28.87
N TYR A 335 14.84 -4.26 28.57
CA TYR A 335 14.58 -3.01 29.29
C TYR A 335 13.29 -3.06 30.10
N ARG A 336 12.88 -4.26 30.51
CA ARG A 336 11.67 -4.49 31.30
C ARG A 336 11.66 -3.65 32.58
N GLY A 337 10.59 -2.89 32.77
CA GLY A 337 10.42 -2.00 33.93
C GLY A 337 11.21 -0.68 33.85
N LYS A 338 12.03 -0.48 32.81
CA LYS A 338 12.79 0.76 32.60
C LYS A 338 12.16 1.66 31.53
N ILE A 339 11.61 1.07 30.48
CA ILE A 339 10.97 1.80 29.38
C ILE A 339 9.65 1.14 28.99
N LYS A 340 8.74 1.94 28.44
CA LYS A 340 7.50 1.46 27.81
C LYS A 340 7.71 1.26 26.32
N VAL A 341 7.63 0.01 25.88
CA VAL A 341 7.85 -0.41 24.48
C VAL A 341 6.55 -0.88 23.84
N SER A 342 6.15 -0.24 22.74
CA SER A 342 4.97 -0.60 21.96
C SER A 342 5.31 -1.17 20.58
N LEU A 343 4.42 -1.97 20.02
CA LEU A 343 4.57 -2.61 18.70
C LEU A 343 3.48 -2.13 17.73
N LYS A 344 3.87 -1.76 16.51
CA LYS A 344 2.98 -1.32 15.44
C LYS A 344 3.28 -2.03 14.12
N THR A 345 2.57 -3.13 13.87
CA THR A 345 2.79 -3.99 12.69
C THR A 345 1.58 -4.17 11.78
N GLY A 346 0.44 -3.53 12.11
CA GLY A 346 -0.84 -3.77 11.44
C GLY A 346 -1.51 -5.09 11.83
N LEU A 347 -0.82 -5.98 12.55
CA LEU A 347 -1.43 -7.17 13.12
C LEU A 347 -2.12 -6.86 14.46
N PRO A 348 -3.35 -7.36 14.69
CA PRO A 348 -4.04 -7.26 15.97
C PRO A 348 -3.44 -8.27 16.96
N LEU A 349 -2.20 -8.06 17.40
CA LEU A 349 -1.48 -9.00 18.28
C LEU A 349 -2.07 -9.04 19.71
N SER A 350 -2.88 -8.05 20.10
CA SER A 350 -3.91 -8.14 21.15
C SER A 350 -4.71 -6.83 21.19
N LYS A 351 -5.98 -6.86 21.65
CA LYS A 351 -6.79 -5.63 21.86
C LYS A 351 -6.08 -4.57 22.74
N LYS A 352 -5.12 -4.98 23.57
CA LYS A 352 -4.35 -4.13 24.51
C LYS A 352 -3.15 -3.39 23.89
N SER A 353 -2.68 -3.75 22.68
CA SER A 353 -1.43 -3.18 22.14
C SER A 353 -1.52 -1.70 21.76
N TRP A 354 -2.73 -1.19 21.54
CA TRP A 354 -2.97 0.21 21.16
C TRP A 354 -3.13 1.15 22.36
N GLU A 355 -3.63 0.64 23.49
CA GLU A 355 -3.98 1.43 24.69
C GLU A 355 -2.78 2.18 25.30
N HIS A 356 -1.55 1.74 24.99
CA HIS A 356 -0.30 2.22 25.58
C HIS A 356 0.43 3.30 24.76
N ILE A 357 0.04 3.54 23.51
CA ILE A 357 0.80 4.41 22.60
C ILE A 357 0.61 5.91 22.93
N GLU A 358 -0.59 6.32 23.34
CA GLU A 358 -0.86 7.74 23.65
C GLU A 358 -1.12 8.03 25.14
N GLY A 359 -1.41 7.00 25.93
CA GLY A 359 -2.00 7.14 27.26
C GLY A 359 -1.04 7.23 28.43
N GLU A 360 0.19 6.73 28.28
CA GLU A 360 0.97 6.29 29.43
C GLU A 360 2.44 6.72 29.43
N GLY A 361 2.85 7.61 28.53
CA GLY A 361 4.26 7.91 28.30
C GLY A 361 4.90 6.79 27.50
N LEU A 362 4.97 6.98 26.18
CA LEU A 362 5.65 6.04 25.29
C LEU A 362 7.10 6.47 25.14
N ASP A 363 8.02 5.58 25.53
CA ASP A 363 9.45 5.82 25.37
C ASP A 363 9.91 5.28 24.02
N VAL A 364 9.46 4.08 23.62
CA VAL A 364 9.89 3.44 22.38
C VAL A 364 8.71 2.82 21.62
N ILE A 365 8.60 3.13 20.33
CA ILE A 365 7.73 2.42 19.39
C ILE A 365 8.56 1.63 18.39
N ILE A 366 8.18 0.37 18.19
CA ILE A 366 8.79 -0.51 17.20
C ILE A 366 7.73 -0.82 16.17
N GLY A 367 8.01 -0.59 14.89
CA GLY A 367 7.01 -0.73 13.85
C GLY A 367 7.55 -1.14 12.50
N ASN A 368 6.62 -1.35 11.57
CA ASN A 368 6.94 -1.62 10.18
C ASN A 368 6.31 -0.60 9.21
N THR A 369 6.16 -0.96 7.94
CA THR A 369 5.46 -0.15 6.93
C THR A 369 4.07 0.32 7.37
N ALA A 370 3.39 -0.38 8.29
CA ALA A 370 2.13 0.08 8.88
C ALA A 370 2.25 1.38 9.69
N PHE A 371 3.47 1.84 9.99
CA PHE A 371 3.78 3.11 10.61
C PHE A 371 3.85 4.26 9.60
N GLU A 372 4.17 3.98 8.34
CA GLU A 372 4.22 4.99 7.26
C GLU A 372 2.82 5.55 6.98
N LEU A 373 1.80 4.70 7.16
CA LEU A 373 0.40 4.97 6.86
C LEU A 373 -0.28 5.64 8.06
N GLY A 374 -0.57 6.93 7.87
CA GLY A 374 -0.94 7.96 8.84
C GLY A 374 -1.53 7.54 10.18
N ILE A 375 -0.62 7.34 11.12
CA ILE A 375 -0.86 7.75 12.50
C ILE A 375 0.04 8.95 12.73
N ASP A 376 -0.54 10.09 13.07
CA ASP A 376 0.26 11.24 13.46
C ASP A 376 0.82 11.01 14.86
N MET A 377 2.14 10.84 14.96
CA MET A 377 2.84 10.71 16.23
C MET A 377 3.78 11.90 16.43
N PRO A 378 3.24 13.11 16.69
CA PRO A 378 4.04 14.32 16.77
C PRO A 378 5.05 14.31 17.92
N LYS A 379 4.91 13.38 18.87
CA LYS A 379 5.79 13.22 20.02
C LYS A 379 7.10 12.49 19.69
N LEU A 380 7.20 11.78 18.56
CA LEU A 380 8.42 11.03 18.22
C LEU A 380 9.52 12.00 17.81
N VAL A 381 10.58 12.04 18.60
CA VAL A 381 11.70 12.95 18.38
C VAL A 381 12.83 12.24 17.66
N ASN A 382 13.18 11.02 18.07
CA ASN A 382 14.34 10.29 17.58
C ASN A 382 13.93 8.97 16.91
N GLY A 383 14.83 8.37 16.13
CA GLY A 383 14.63 6.97 15.76
C GLY A 383 15.68 6.30 14.90
N ILE A 384 15.57 4.98 14.82
CA ILE A 384 16.31 4.08 13.95
C ILE A 384 15.41 3.64 12.79
N ILE A 385 15.89 3.82 11.57
CA ILE A 385 15.15 3.52 10.34
C ILE A 385 15.96 2.52 9.52
N PHE A 386 15.28 1.48 9.03
CA PHE A 386 15.74 0.66 7.93
C PHE A 386 14.64 0.59 6.87
N ALA A 387 14.88 1.07 5.66
CA ALA A 387 13.92 0.95 4.57
C ALA A 387 14.59 0.38 3.31
N LYS A 388 13.91 -0.54 2.62
CA LYS A 388 14.37 -1.06 1.32
C LYS A 388 14.28 -0.01 0.21
N PHE A 389 13.18 0.74 0.19
CA PHE A 389 12.80 1.66 -0.89
C PHE A 389 12.84 3.13 -0.47
N TYR A 390 12.99 3.99 -1.47
CA TYR A 390 13.09 5.45 -1.34
C TYR A 390 11.86 6.07 -0.67
N ASP A 391 10.67 5.72 -1.15
CA ASP A 391 9.40 6.25 -0.68
C ASP A 391 9.15 5.92 0.80
N SER A 392 9.42 4.66 1.21
CA SER A 392 9.36 4.25 2.61
C SER A 392 10.38 5.00 3.48
N LEU A 393 11.60 5.23 3.00
CA LEU A 393 12.62 5.97 3.75
C LEU A 393 12.20 7.42 4.01
N ILE A 394 11.76 8.13 2.97
CA ILE A 394 11.29 9.52 3.07
C ILE A 394 10.09 9.62 4.02
N GLN A 395 9.13 8.69 3.92
CA GLN A 395 7.97 8.69 4.81
C GLN A 395 8.38 8.51 6.28
N ARG A 396 9.32 7.62 6.57
CA ARG A 396 9.81 7.40 7.94
C ARG A 396 10.58 8.60 8.47
N ILE A 397 11.44 9.22 7.65
CA ILE A 397 12.13 10.48 7.99
C ILE A 397 11.10 11.58 8.28
N GLY A 398 10.03 11.68 7.48
CA GLY A 398 8.97 12.68 7.64
C GLY A 398 8.03 12.45 8.82
N ARG A 399 8.08 11.29 9.49
CA ARG A 399 7.24 10.96 10.66
C ARG A 399 7.97 11.18 11.99
N ILE A 400 9.30 11.24 11.98
CA ILE A 400 10.13 11.44 13.17
C ILE A 400 10.59 12.91 13.24
N GLY A 401 10.63 13.49 14.43
CA GLY A 401 11.05 14.88 14.65
C GLY A 401 10.02 15.89 14.16
N ARG A 402 8.72 15.57 14.22
CA ARG A 402 7.65 16.54 13.95
C ARG A 402 7.55 17.57 15.07
N CYS A 403 7.07 18.75 14.73
CA CYS A 403 6.75 19.79 15.71
C CYS A 403 5.47 20.53 15.30
N LYS A 404 4.68 20.93 16.31
CA LYS A 404 3.51 21.80 16.11
C LYS A 404 3.89 23.28 16.20
N ASP A 405 4.93 23.58 16.99
CA ASP A 405 5.45 24.92 17.24
C ASP A 405 6.90 25.02 16.81
N ALA A 406 7.33 26.27 16.55
CA ALA A 406 8.72 26.56 16.27
C ALA A 406 9.59 26.12 17.45
N THR A 407 10.63 25.35 17.18
CA THR A 407 11.51 24.81 18.21
C THR A 407 12.93 24.67 17.69
N GLU A 408 13.88 24.99 18.55
CA GLU A 408 15.31 24.73 18.32
C GLU A 408 15.73 23.32 18.73
N GLU A 409 14.84 22.53 19.34
CA GLU A 409 15.16 21.16 19.73
C GLU A 409 15.52 20.30 18.53
N GLU A 410 16.69 19.67 18.61
CA GLU A 410 17.18 18.76 17.58
C GLU A 410 16.62 17.35 17.76
N SER A 411 16.59 16.61 16.65
CA SER A 411 16.20 15.21 16.55
C SER A 411 17.36 14.37 16.02
N ASN A 412 17.42 13.10 16.39
CA ASN A 412 18.44 12.16 15.91
C ASN A 412 17.79 11.06 15.09
N LEU A 413 18.22 10.92 13.83
CA LEU A 413 17.79 9.91 12.88
C LEU A 413 18.98 9.02 12.53
N ILE A 414 18.86 7.74 12.84
CA ILE A 414 19.87 6.74 12.52
C ILE A 414 19.30 5.87 11.41
N ILE A 415 19.99 5.79 10.27
CA ILE A 415 19.52 5.05 9.11
C ILE A 415 20.49 3.90 8.86
N LEU A 416 20.03 2.66 9.01
CA LEU A 416 20.79 1.49 8.59
C LEU A 416 20.61 1.27 7.09
N THR A 417 21.72 1.08 6.38
CA THR A 417 21.73 0.81 4.95
C THR A 417 22.80 -0.19 4.58
N THR A 418 22.82 -0.66 3.34
CA THR A 418 23.85 -1.59 2.86
C THR A 418 25.11 -0.84 2.45
N LYS A 419 26.24 -1.55 2.35
CA LYS A 419 27.54 -0.98 1.97
C LYS A 419 27.47 -0.21 0.65
N THR A 420 26.84 -0.80 -0.38
CA THR A 420 26.70 -0.17 -1.70
C THR A 420 25.99 1.18 -1.60
N LYS A 421 24.82 1.20 -0.94
CA LYS A 421 24.05 2.44 -0.74
C LYS A 421 24.81 3.44 0.13
N PHE A 422 25.47 2.97 1.18
CA PHE A 422 26.27 3.79 2.08
C PHE A 422 27.37 4.56 1.34
N GLU A 423 28.13 3.90 0.47
CA GLU A 423 29.20 4.54 -0.31
C GLU A 423 28.65 5.56 -1.31
N ILE A 424 27.53 5.26 -2.00
CA ILE A 424 26.87 6.21 -2.89
C ILE A 424 26.47 7.47 -2.11
N LEU A 425 25.77 7.32 -0.99
CA LEU A 425 25.31 8.44 -0.18
C LEU A 425 26.48 9.25 0.39
N LYS A 426 27.53 8.58 0.86
CA LYS A 426 28.73 9.22 1.40
C LYS A 426 29.42 10.08 0.34
N ASN A 427 29.54 9.57 -0.89
CA ASN A 427 30.15 10.30 -2.00
C ASN A 427 29.27 11.49 -2.43
N GLU A 428 27.96 11.27 -2.61
CA GLU A 428 27.02 12.33 -3.01
C GLU A 428 26.97 13.47 -1.98
N ILE A 429 26.95 13.15 -0.69
CA ILE A 429 26.95 14.16 0.39
C ILE A 429 28.31 14.83 0.52
N GLY A 430 29.41 14.08 0.38
CA GLY A 430 30.77 14.64 0.40
C GLY A 430 31.05 15.62 -0.74
N ASN A 431 30.39 15.44 -1.89
CA ASN A 431 30.49 16.33 -3.05
C ASN A 431 29.77 17.67 -2.86
N ILE A 432 28.87 17.80 -1.87
CA ILE A 432 28.23 19.06 -1.52
C ILE A 432 29.25 19.88 -0.72
N GLN A 433 30.14 20.59 -1.45
CA GLN A 433 31.26 21.34 -0.89
C GLN A 433 30.83 22.26 0.27
N GLY A 434 31.41 22.04 1.45
CA GLY A 434 31.43 23.02 2.55
C GLY A 434 30.18 23.12 3.42
N SER A 435 29.08 22.43 3.12
CA SER A 435 27.87 22.48 3.95
C SER A 435 27.65 21.17 4.71
N PHE A 436 27.87 21.24 6.03
CA PHE A 436 27.50 20.19 6.98
C PHE A 436 25.97 20.07 7.17
N SER A 437 25.20 20.95 6.52
CA SER A 437 23.75 20.98 6.57
C SER A 437 23.11 20.97 5.18
N ILE A 438 22.11 20.12 4.98
CA ILE A 438 21.34 20.03 3.73
C ILE A 438 19.85 20.22 4.03
N ASP A 439 19.07 20.65 3.04
CA ASP A 439 17.61 20.66 3.14
C ASP A 439 16.98 19.32 2.72
N LEU A 440 15.64 19.22 2.88
CA LEU A 440 14.92 17.99 2.57
C LEU A 440 14.88 17.69 1.07
N ASP A 441 14.86 18.71 0.21
CA ASP A 441 14.81 18.50 -1.25
C ASP A 441 16.17 17.98 -1.75
N GLU A 442 17.27 18.56 -1.24
CA GLU A 442 18.63 18.06 -1.45
C GLU A 442 18.78 16.61 -0.98
N LEU A 443 18.30 16.28 0.22
CA LEU A 443 18.31 14.91 0.73
C LEU A 443 17.49 13.96 -0.15
N CYS A 444 16.29 14.36 -0.59
CA CYS A 444 15.46 13.58 -1.51
C CYS A 444 16.22 13.26 -2.81
N ASN A 445 16.83 14.27 -3.44
CA ASN A 445 17.59 14.09 -4.69
C ASN A 445 18.78 13.13 -4.52
N ILE A 446 19.48 13.17 -3.37
CA ILE A 446 20.57 12.25 -3.05
C ILE A 446 20.03 10.83 -2.83
N LEU A 447 18.94 10.70 -2.07
CA LEU A 447 18.33 9.42 -1.78
C LEU A 447 17.79 8.73 -3.03
N GLU A 448 17.24 9.47 -4.00
CA GLU A 448 16.79 8.93 -5.29
C GLU A 448 17.91 8.29 -6.11
N LYS A 449 19.17 8.73 -5.93
CA LYS A 449 20.34 8.11 -6.58
C LYS A 449 20.78 6.81 -5.91
N ALA A 450 20.49 6.65 -4.62
CA ALA A 450 20.95 5.49 -3.83
C ALA A 450 19.86 4.46 -3.55
N TYR A 451 18.59 4.87 -3.58
CA TYR A 451 17.42 4.04 -3.30
C TYR A 451 16.48 4.03 -4.50
N PHE A 452 15.80 2.89 -4.69
CA PHE A 452 14.79 2.72 -5.73
C PHE A 452 13.42 3.10 -5.20
N GLU A 453 12.58 3.67 -6.04
CA GLU A 453 11.16 3.78 -5.76
C GLU A 453 10.55 2.39 -5.56
N SER A 454 9.58 2.28 -4.65
CA SER A 454 8.76 1.08 -4.57
C SER A 454 8.08 0.84 -5.92
N PRO A 455 8.28 -0.33 -6.54
CA PRO A 455 7.76 -0.61 -7.86
C PRO A 455 6.23 -0.66 -7.81
N LYS A 456 5.59 0.31 -8.46
CA LYS A 456 4.15 0.32 -8.71
C LYS A 456 3.89 -0.49 -9.98
N LEU A 457 2.95 -1.44 -9.96
CA LEU A 457 2.50 -2.10 -11.19
C LEU A 457 1.63 -1.15 -12.03
N ILE A 458 2.24 -0.08 -12.56
CA ILE A 458 1.60 0.82 -13.52
C ILE A 458 1.31 0.06 -14.82
N SER A 459 2.14 -0.92 -15.16
CA SER A 459 1.89 -1.88 -16.25
C SER A 459 0.56 -2.61 -16.04
N TYR A 460 0.26 -3.10 -14.83
CA TYR A 460 -1.03 -3.70 -14.50
C TYR A 460 -2.18 -2.71 -14.67
N VAL A 461 -2.03 -1.47 -14.18
CA VAL A 461 -3.08 -0.44 -14.35
C VAL A 461 -3.36 -0.13 -15.82
N LYS A 462 -2.34 -0.22 -16.67
CA LYS A 462 -2.45 -0.06 -18.13
C LYS A 462 -2.91 -1.35 -18.84
N SER A 463 -2.96 -2.48 -18.13
CA SER A 463 -3.26 -3.77 -18.73
C SER A 463 -4.75 -4.04 -18.84
N LYS A 464 -5.07 -5.02 -19.68
CA LYS A 464 -6.42 -5.54 -19.89
C LYS A 464 -7.08 -6.06 -18.60
N GLU A 465 -6.29 -6.64 -17.71
CA GLU A 465 -6.74 -7.24 -16.46
C GLU A 465 -7.32 -6.19 -15.50
N SER A 466 -6.76 -4.98 -15.48
CA SER A 466 -7.28 -3.88 -14.66
C SER A 466 -8.70 -3.46 -15.02
N LEU A 467 -9.16 -3.80 -16.23
CA LEU A 467 -10.48 -3.48 -16.75
C LEU A 467 -11.53 -4.56 -16.46
N ILE A 468 -11.14 -5.74 -15.97
CA ILE A 468 -12.09 -6.84 -15.68
C ILE A 468 -13.22 -6.38 -14.73
N PRO A 469 -12.92 -5.68 -13.60
CA PRO A 469 -13.97 -5.17 -12.73
C PRO A 469 -14.90 -4.16 -13.41
N ILE A 470 -14.35 -3.39 -14.35
CA ILE A 470 -15.07 -2.36 -15.12
C ILE A 470 -16.00 -3.01 -16.16
N ARG A 471 -15.59 -4.10 -16.80
CA ARG A 471 -16.42 -4.88 -17.75
C ARG A 471 -17.63 -5.50 -17.07
N TYR A 472 -17.44 -6.07 -15.88
CA TYR A 472 -18.55 -6.61 -15.07
C TYR A 472 -19.61 -5.53 -14.84
N GLN A 473 -19.16 -4.30 -14.57
CA GLN A 473 -20.03 -3.17 -14.36
C GLN A 473 -20.73 -2.68 -15.62
N LEU A 474 -20.05 -2.60 -16.78
CA LEU A 474 -20.71 -2.31 -18.06
C LEU A 474 -21.85 -3.29 -18.35
N ASN A 475 -21.66 -4.56 -18.05
CA ASN A 475 -22.69 -5.59 -18.24
C ASN A 475 -23.87 -5.42 -17.27
N ILE A 476 -23.60 -5.06 -16.01
CA ILE A 476 -24.63 -4.70 -15.04
C ILE A 476 -25.37 -3.44 -15.47
N SER A 477 -24.66 -2.38 -15.86
CA SER A 477 -25.24 -1.13 -16.36
C SER A 477 -26.11 -1.37 -17.57
N LYS A 478 -25.66 -2.16 -18.56
CA LYS A 478 -26.51 -2.57 -19.70
C LYS A 478 -27.78 -3.28 -19.26
N LYS A 479 -27.69 -4.14 -18.22
CA LYS A 479 -28.85 -4.82 -17.63
C LYS A 479 -29.78 -3.85 -16.89
N ILE A 480 -29.26 -2.82 -16.24
CA ILE A 480 -30.02 -1.77 -15.55
C ILE A 480 -30.64 -0.78 -16.56
N ILE A 481 -29.93 -0.43 -17.63
CA ILE A 481 -30.43 0.36 -18.77
C ILE A 481 -31.62 -0.36 -19.40
N SER A 482 -31.53 -1.68 -19.60
CA SER A 482 -32.65 -2.48 -20.10
C SER A 482 -33.88 -2.48 -19.17
N GLN A 483 -33.74 -1.95 -17.94
CA GLN A 483 -34.83 -1.74 -16.98
C GLN A 483 -35.35 -0.29 -16.93
N GLY A 484 -34.88 0.59 -17.83
CA GLY A 484 -35.44 1.94 -18.04
C GLY A 484 -34.91 3.04 -17.12
N LEU A 485 -33.69 2.92 -16.58
CA LEU A 485 -33.05 3.96 -15.76
C LEU A 485 -32.14 4.84 -16.63
N GLU A 486 -32.58 6.04 -17.01
CA GLU A 486 -31.82 7.01 -17.83
C GLU A 486 -30.44 7.36 -17.23
N GLU A 487 -30.34 7.45 -15.91
CA GLU A 487 -29.07 7.68 -15.19
C GLU A 487 -28.02 6.58 -15.48
N ALA A 488 -28.47 5.36 -15.78
CA ALA A 488 -27.59 4.25 -16.10
C ALA A 488 -27.01 4.35 -17.52
N GLU A 489 -27.70 5.00 -18.47
CA GLU A 489 -27.21 5.23 -19.83
C GLU A 489 -26.10 6.27 -19.86
N GLU A 490 -26.32 7.41 -19.18
CA GLU A 490 -25.29 8.42 -19.01
C GLU A 490 -24.06 7.85 -18.32
N PHE A 491 -24.28 7.04 -17.27
CA PHE A 491 -23.21 6.32 -16.59
C PHE A 491 -22.45 5.39 -17.53
N ALA A 492 -23.13 4.52 -18.26
CA ALA A 492 -22.50 3.57 -19.17
C ALA A 492 -21.72 4.27 -20.30
N SER A 493 -22.23 5.39 -20.81
CA SER A 493 -21.57 6.19 -21.84
C SER A 493 -20.26 6.81 -21.32
N LYS A 494 -20.30 7.46 -20.16
CA LYS A 494 -19.11 8.04 -19.51
C LYS A 494 -18.09 6.96 -19.12
N LEU A 495 -18.58 5.82 -18.63
CA LEU A 495 -17.79 4.65 -18.31
C LEU A 495 -17.05 4.12 -19.54
N LEU A 496 -17.75 3.94 -20.66
CA LEU A 496 -17.16 3.53 -21.94
C LEU A 496 -16.13 4.54 -22.44
N GLN A 497 -16.39 5.84 -22.31
CA GLN A 497 -15.44 6.89 -22.70
C GLN A 497 -14.16 6.83 -21.86
N SER A 498 -14.28 6.59 -20.54
CA SER A 498 -13.12 6.40 -19.67
C SER A 498 -12.30 5.18 -20.04
N ILE A 499 -12.95 4.07 -20.42
CA ILE A 499 -12.24 2.84 -20.80
C ILE A 499 -11.56 3.03 -22.17
N LYS A 500 -12.26 3.64 -23.13
CA LYS A 500 -11.72 3.95 -24.47
C LYS A 500 -10.40 4.70 -24.39
N ARG A 501 -10.27 5.64 -23.43
CA ARG A 501 -9.01 6.35 -23.22
C ARG A 501 -7.91 5.44 -22.71
N ARG A 502 -8.22 4.55 -21.77
CA ARG A 502 -7.21 3.70 -21.12
C ARG A 502 -6.59 2.66 -22.03
N VAL A 503 -7.39 2.02 -22.88
CA VAL A 503 -6.93 0.88 -23.72
C VAL A 503 -7.07 1.11 -25.23
N GLY A 504 -7.60 2.26 -25.66
CA GLY A 504 -7.83 2.54 -27.07
C GLY A 504 -9.09 1.86 -27.64
N ASN A 505 -9.43 2.19 -28.89
CA ASN A 505 -10.67 1.74 -29.54
C ASN A 505 -10.65 0.26 -29.93
N SER A 506 -9.51 -0.25 -30.45
CA SER A 506 -9.38 -1.63 -30.92
C SER A 506 -9.56 -2.66 -29.80
N ASP A 507 -9.06 -2.35 -28.61
CA ASP A 507 -9.24 -3.21 -27.44
C ASP A 507 -10.68 -3.11 -26.89
N LEU A 508 -11.32 -1.95 -26.95
CA LEU A 508 -12.71 -1.83 -26.51
C LEU A 508 -13.65 -2.76 -27.29
N ASP A 509 -13.44 -2.91 -28.59
CA ASP A 509 -14.26 -3.78 -29.45
C ASP A 509 -14.09 -5.26 -29.10
N LEU A 510 -12.86 -5.70 -28.78
CA LEU A 510 -12.60 -7.04 -28.26
C LEU A 510 -13.32 -7.30 -26.93
N TYR A 511 -13.45 -6.27 -26.09
CA TYR A 511 -14.14 -6.34 -24.81
C TYR A 511 -15.67 -6.36 -24.93
N GLN A 512 -16.22 -5.53 -25.82
CA GLN A 512 -17.66 -5.45 -26.05
C GLN A 512 -18.21 -6.73 -26.67
N ASN A 513 -17.42 -7.40 -27.52
CA ASN A 513 -17.83 -8.61 -28.25
C ASN A 513 -17.68 -9.91 -27.45
N GLY A 514 -17.18 -9.87 -26.21
CA GLY A 514 -17.11 -11.03 -25.31
C GLY A 514 -16.15 -12.16 -25.74
N ASN A 515 -15.43 -12.00 -26.85
CA ASN A 515 -14.54 -13.02 -27.42
C ASN A 515 -13.37 -13.40 -26.50
N TRP A 516 -12.91 -12.48 -25.64
CA TRP A 516 -11.84 -12.75 -24.69
C TRP A 516 -12.23 -13.85 -23.68
N GLU A 517 -13.49 -13.90 -23.26
CA GLU A 517 -13.97 -14.89 -22.29
C GLU A 517 -14.00 -16.32 -22.88
N LYS A 518 -14.26 -16.43 -24.18
CA LYS A 518 -14.11 -17.69 -24.93
C LYS A 518 -12.64 -18.10 -25.05
N GLN A 519 -11.72 -17.17 -25.32
CA GLN A 519 -10.29 -17.45 -25.36
C GLN A 519 -9.73 -17.85 -23.99
N PHE A 520 -10.20 -17.19 -22.92
CA PHE A 520 -9.72 -17.41 -21.55
C PHE A 520 -10.30 -18.67 -20.90
N LYS A 521 -11.63 -18.88 -20.98
CA LYS A 521 -12.30 -20.09 -20.42
C LYS A 521 -11.82 -21.38 -21.09
N ASN A 522 -11.43 -21.31 -22.37
CA ASN A 522 -10.95 -22.46 -23.12
C ASN A 522 -9.45 -22.77 -22.88
N ASN A 523 -8.70 -21.86 -22.28
CA ASN A 523 -7.28 -22.06 -22.03
C ASN A 523 -7.06 -22.61 -20.60
N LYS A 524 -7.05 -23.94 -20.47
CA LYS A 524 -6.89 -24.68 -19.20
C LYS A 524 -5.68 -24.21 -18.36
N ARG A 525 -4.64 -23.62 -18.99
CA ARG A 525 -3.43 -23.10 -18.32
C ARG A 525 -3.69 -21.92 -17.38
N PHE A 526 -4.70 -21.10 -17.66
CA PHE A 526 -4.94 -19.86 -16.91
C PHE A 526 -5.95 -19.98 -15.77
N LYS A 527 -6.72 -21.08 -15.69
CA LYS A 527 -7.69 -21.34 -14.61
C LYS A 527 -7.06 -21.36 -13.20
N TRP A 528 -5.78 -21.71 -13.10
CA TRP A 528 -5.07 -21.70 -11.81
C TRP A 528 -4.66 -20.28 -11.37
N PHE A 529 -4.35 -19.39 -12.32
CA PHE A 529 -3.99 -18.00 -12.05
C PHE A 529 -5.18 -17.14 -11.59
N GLU A 530 -6.42 -17.57 -11.81
CA GLU A 530 -7.62 -16.91 -11.27
C GLU A 530 -7.63 -16.82 -9.73
N LYS A 531 -6.90 -17.71 -9.05
CA LYS A 531 -6.83 -17.76 -7.58
C LYS A 531 -5.69 -16.94 -6.99
N PHE A 532 -4.72 -16.49 -7.80
CA PHE A 532 -3.60 -15.69 -7.34
C PHE A 532 -3.93 -14.20 -7.42
N ARG A 533 -3.57 -13.44 -6.37
CA ARG A 533 -3.59 -11.97 -6.49
C ARG A 533 -2.52 -11.58 -7.52
N PRO A 534 -2.82 -10.74 -8.53
CA PRO A 534 -1.83 -10.34 -9.53
C PRO A 534 -0.52 -9.79 -8.93
N SER A 535 -0.59 -9.19 -7.75
CA SER A 535 0.57 -8.67 -7.00
C SER A 535 1.36 -9.71 -6.21
N SER A 536 0.84 -10.93 -6.03
CA SER A 536 1.49 -11.96 -5.21
C SER A 536 2.59 -12.74 -5.95
N LEU A 537 2.71 -12.56 -7.27
CA LEU A 537 3.78 -13.12 -8.09
C LEU A 537 4.21 -12.04 -9.09
N GLN A 538 5.23 -11.28 -8.69
CA GLN A 538 5.88 -10.26 -9.50
C GLN A 538 7.20 -10.80 -10.03
N ILE A 539 7.52 -10.50 -11.29
CA ILE A 539 8.85 -10.74 -11.83
C ILE A 539 9.40 -9.40 -12.35
N PRO A 540 10.65 -9.03 -11.99
CA PRO A 540 11.39 -8.02 -12.71
C PRO A 540 11.53 -8.41 -14.19
N PHE A 541 11.09 -7.49 -15.03
CA PHE A 541 11.09 -7.56 -16.48
C PHE A 541 11.98 -6.45 -17.00
N LEU A 542 12.86 -6.80 -17.93
CA LEU A 542 13.75 -5.84 -18.55
C LEU A 542 13.13 -5.37 -19.85
N GLN A 543 12.71 -4.10 -19.87
CA GLN A 543 12.18 -3.44 -21.05
C GLN A 543 13.32 -2.72 -21.77
N TYR A 544 13.61 -3.17 -22.99
CA TYR A 544 14.59 -2.55 -23.88
C TYR A 544 13.91 -1.53 -24.79
N ASP A 545 14.31 -0.26 -24.69
CA ASP A 545 14.05 0.77 -25.68
C ASP A 545 15.41 1.21 -26.26
N GLU A 546 15.48 1.63 -27.54
CA GLU A 546 16.72 1.86 -28.31
C GLU A 546 17.75 2.80 -27.65
N LYS A 547 17.39 3.45 -26.53
CA LYS A 547 18.23 4.40 -25.78
C LYS A 547 18.31 4.14 -24.27
N VAL A 548 17.44 3.31 -23.69
CA VAL A 548 17.37 3.11 -22.22
C VAL A 548 16.84 1.72 -21.92
N VAL A 549 17.52 0.98 -21.04
CA VAL A 549 16.95 -0.22 -20.45
C VAL A 549 16.24 0.16 -19.15
N LYS A 550 15.00 -0.31 -18.98
CA LYS A 550 14.22 -0.09 -17.76
C LYS A 550 13.88 -1.42 -17.11
N VAL A 551 14.16 -1.55 -15.81
CA VAL A 551 13.61 -2.64 -14.99
C VAL A 551 12.18 -2.25 -14.60
N ALA A 552 11.20 -3.03 -15.06
CA ALA A 552 9.80 -2.87 -14.70
C ALA A 552 9.30 -4.15 -14.01
N LEU A 553 8.50 -4.04 -12.96
CA LEU A 553 7.85 -5.22 -12.39
C LEU A 553 6.56 -5.52 -13.15
N TYR A 554 6.42 -6.77 -13.58
CA TYR A 554 5.16 -7.28 -14.13
C TYR A 554 4.66 -8.43 -13.29
N SER A 555 3.34 -8.58 -13.23
CA SER A 555 2.78 -9.81 -12.68
C SER A 555 3.16 -10.97 -13.59
N VAL A 556 3.49 -12.13 -13.00
CA VAL A 556 3.76 -13.37 -13.76
C VAL A 556 2.64 -13.61 -14.76
N LYS A 557 1.39 -13.44 -14.32
CA LYS A 557 0.21 -13.59 -15.16
C LYS A 557 0.26 -12.69 -16.41
N HIS A 558 0.55 -11.40 -16.25
CA HIS A 558 0.65 -10.46 -17.37
C HIS A 558 1.74 -10.87 -18.38
N ILE A 559 2.88 -11.35 -17.88
CA ILE A 559 3.94 -11.89 -18.73
C ILE A 559 3.39 -13.09 -19.51
N LEU A 560 2.83 -14.09 -18.83
CA LEU A 560 2.34 -15.30 -19.48
C LEU A 560 1.20 -15.08 -20.50
N GLU A 561 0.48 -13.96 -20.40
CA GLU A 561 -0.68 -13.64 -21.26
C GLU A 561 -0.34 -12.84 -22.51
N ASN A 562 0.70 -11.99 -22.46
CA ASN A 562 1.01 -11.03 -23.51
C ASN A 562 2.30 -11.35 -24.27
N PHE A 563 2.99 -12.40 -23.86
CA PHE A 563 4.34 -12.71 -24.31
C PHE A 563 4.48 -14.24 -24.45
N ASP A 564 4.81 -14.76 -25.63
CA ASP A 564 5.29 -16.15 -25.74
C ASP A 564 6.66 -16.27 -25.07
N PHE A 565 6.89 -17.23 -24.18
CA PHE A 565 8.16 -17.34 -23.45
C PHE A 565 8.91 -18.66 -23.68
N GLU A 566 10.24 -18.58 -23.66
CA GLU A 566 11.18 -19.69 -23.54
C GLU A 566 11.95 -19.50 -22.22
N ILE A 567 11.75 -20.42 -21.27
CA ILE A 567 12.54 -20.44 -20.03
C ILE A 567 13.91 -20.99 -20.39
N LEU A 568 14.95 -20.18 -20.19
CA LEU A 568 16.32 -20.63 -20.37
C LEU A 568 16.95 -20.98 -19.03
N ASP A 569 17.55 -22.16 -18.96
CA ASP A 569 18.42 -22.52 -17.85
C ASP A 569 19.74 -21.71 -17.96
N SER A 570 20.27 -21.31 -16.80
CA SER A 570 21.63 -20.84 -16.56
C SER A 570 22.71 -21.67 -17.29
N SER A 571 22.47 -22.97 -17.44
CA SER A 571 23.37 -23.89 -18.14
C SER A 571 23.31 -23.80 -19.68
N SER A 572 22.21 -23.25 -20.22
CA SER A 572 21.91 -23.29 -21.66
C SER A 572 22.85 -22.41 -22.48
N LYS A 573 23.17 -22.88 -23.70
CA LYS A 573 24.07 -22.15 -24.61
C LYS A 573 23.52 -20.77 -24.98
N LYS A 574 22.22 -20.69 -25.28
CA LYS A 574 21.52 -19.42 -25.56
C LYS A 574 21.64 -18.43 -24.40
N MET A 575 21.48 -18.89 -23.16
CA MET A 575 21.62 -18.05 -21.96
C MET A 575 23.05 -17.53 -21.80
N LYS A 576 24.04 -18.41 -21.98
CA LYS A 576 25.46 -18.03 -21.92
C LYS A 576 25.85 -17.04 -23.02
N GLU A 577 25.25 -17.13 -24.20
CA GLU A 577 25.43 -16.15 -25.28
C GLU A 577 24.69 -14.84 -24.99
N PHE A 578 23.48 -14.91 -24.42
CA PHE A 578 22.69 -13.75 -24.06
C PHE A 578 23.33 -12.90 -22.95
N ILE A 579 23.79 -13.52 -21.86
CA ILE A 579 24.50 -12.85 -20.75
C ILE A 579 25.82 -12.21 -21.22
N LYS A 580 26.39 -12.67 -22.33
CA LYS A 580 27.62 -12.10 -22.88
C LYS A 580 27.42 -10.80 -23.64
N ARG A 581 26.19 -10.43 -24.00
CA ARG A 581 25.92 -9.16 -24.68
C ARG A 581 26.15 -8.01 -23.71
N ASP A 582 26.78 -6.93 -24.18
CA ASP A 582 27.25 -5.86 -23.30
C ASP A 582 26.09 -5.04 -22.71
N ASP A 583 24.99 -4.88 -23.45
CA ASP A 583 23.73 -4.34 -22.96
C ASP A 583 23.14 -5.17 -21.81
N VAL A 584 23.13 -6.49 -21.93
CA VAL A 584 22.64 -7.40 -20.88
C VAL A 584 23.54 -7.37 -19.65
N LYS A 585 24.87 -7.26 -19.83
CA LYS A 585 25.80 -7.12 -18.70
C LYS A 585 25.60 -5.82 -17.94
N GLU A 586 25.37 -4.71 -18.64
CA GLU A 586 25.09 -3.41 -18.02
C GLU A 586 23.83 -3.48 -17.17
N VAL A 587 22.80 -4.14 -17.68
CA VAL A 587 21.52 -4.34 -17.00
C VAL A 587 21.61 -5.26 -15.80
N ILE A 588 22.31 -6.40 -15.94
CA ILE A 588 22.61 -7.31 -14.84
C ILE A 588 23.42 -6.57 -13.77
N SER A 589 24.37 -5.72 -14.18
CA SER A 589 25.15 -4.88 -13.27
C SER A 589 24.27 -3.88 -12.53
N GLU A 590 23.33 -3.23 -13.24
CA GLU A 590 22.35 -2.34 -12.65
C GLU A 590 21.46 -3.09 -11.66
N TYR A 591 20.85 -4.21 -12.05
CA TYR A 591 20.03 -5.08 -11.19
C TYR A 591 20.79 -5.56 -9.94
N ARG A 592 22.06 -5.96 -10.09
CA ARG A 592 22.93 -6.31 -8.97
C ARG A 592 23.16 -5.12 -8.05
N LYS A 593 23.32 -3.90 -8.57
CA LYS A 593 23.31 -2.68 -7.75
C LYS A 593 21.95 -2.46 -7.08
N ILE A 594 20.83 -2.80 -7.74
CA ILE A 594 19.47 -2.63 -7.22
C ILE A 594 19.23 -3.48 -5.98
N TYR A 595 19.51 -4.77 -6.10
CA TYR A 595 19.13 -5.77 -5.10
C TYR A 595 20.30 -6.23 -4.23
N ASP A 596 21.49 -5.69 -4.50
CA ASP A 596 22.74 -5.99 -3.76
C ASP A 596 23.03 -7.50 -3.73
N VAL A 597 22.65 -8.24 -4.78
CA VAL A 597 22.75 -9.71 -4.81
C VAL A 597 24.17 -10.13 -5.18
N PRO A 598 24.90 -10.85 -4.31
CA PRO A 598 26.17 -11.46 -4.70
C PRO A 598 25.93 -12.70 -5.57
N GLY A 599 26.73 -12.89 -6.62
CA GLY A 599 26.84 -14.17 -7.34
C GLY A 599 26.28 -14.22 -8.76
N ASN A 600 26.39 -15.40 -9.37
CA ASN A 600 26.07 -15.69 -10.78
C ASN A 600 24.65 -16.27 -11.02
N SER A 601 23.83 -16.36 -9.98
CA SER A 601 22.55 -17.06 -10.02
C SER A 601 21.41 -16.14 -10.45
N ILE A 602 21.41 -15.80 -11.73
CA ILE A 602 20.37 -15.03 -12.41
C ILE A 602 19.62 -15.99 -13.31
N TYR A 603 18.34 -16.20 -13.04
CA TYR A 603 17.44 -16.92 -13.96
C TYR A 603 16.94 -15.90 -15.00
N LEU A 604 16.96 -16.19 -16.31
CA LEU A 604 16.40 -15.30 -17.33
C LEU A 604 15.35 -16.07 -18.14
N VAL A 605 14.09 -15.63 -18.15
CA VAL A 605 13.06 -16.11 -19.08
C VAL A 605 13.04 -15.18 -20.29
N LEU A 606 13.26 -15.72 -21.48
CA LEU A 606 13.21 -14.95 -22.74
C LEU A 606 11.78 -14.96 -23.29
N CYS A 607 11.31 -13.83 -23.82
CA CYS A 607 10.08 -13.79 -24.62
C CYS A 607 10.38 -13.93 -26.13
N LYS A 608 9.72 -14.87 -26.81
CA LYS A 608 9.79 -15.16 -28.25
C LYS A 608 9.03 -14.16 -29.13
N ASP A 609 7.87 -13.64 -28.71
CA ASP A 609 7.00 -12.81 -29.58
C ASP A 609 7.57 -11.44 -29.94
N VAL A 610 8.72 -11.08 -29.38
CA VAL A 610 9.32 -9.76 -29.57
C VAL A 610 10.43 -9.79 -30.64
N MET A 611 10.77 -10.98 -31.15
CA MET A 611 11.85 -11.13 -32.16
C MET A 611 11.46 -10.67 -33.58
N ASP A 612 10.18 -10.50 -33.90
CA ASP A 612 9.75 -9.99 -35.21
C ASP A 612 9.61 -8.46 -35.29
N GLU A 613 9.59 -7.75 -34.15
CA GLU A 613 9.61 -6.29 -34.08
C GLU A 613 10.64 -5.78 -33.06
N LYS A 614 11.95 -5.98 -33.33
CA LYS A 614 13.12 -5.29 -32.70
C LYS A 614 12.96 -4.86 -31.23
N ARG A 615 12.40 -5.69 -30.36
CA ARG A 615 12.38 -5.48 -28.91
C ARG A 615 12.69 -6.84 -28.28
N GLU A 616 13.43 -6.88 -27.18
CA GLU A 616 13.89 -8.14 -26.59
C GLU A 616 13.63 -8.11 -25.08
N VAL A 617 13.40 -9.27 -24.47
CA VAL A 617 12.82 -9.39 -23.12
C VAL A 617 13.60 -10.41 -22.29
N SER A 618 13.79 -10.10 -21.01
CA SER A 618 14.30 -11.05 -20.01
C SER A 618 13.62 -10.89 -18.64
N VAL A 619 13.63 -11.96 -17.83
CA VAL A 619 12.76 -12.16 -16.64
C VAL A 619 13.50 -12.95 -15.56
N GLU A 620 13.64 -12.43 -14.33
CA GLU A 620 14.43 -13.08 -13.27
C GLU A 620 13.68 -13.45 -11.99
N ILE A 621 13.93 -14.65 -11.45
CA ILE A 621 13.35 -15.17 -10.20
C ILE A 621 14.37 -14.98 -9.06
N PRO A 622 14.04 -14.31 -7.95
CA PRO A 622 14.96 -14.14 -6.82
C PRO A 622 15.31 -15.47 -6.14
N PRO A 623 16.58 -15.68 -5.70
CA PRO A 623 16.97 -16.84 -4.92
C PRO A 623 16.52 -16.66 -3.47
N GLU A 624 15.28 -17.02 -3.15
CA GLU A 624 14.84 -17.24 -1.78
C GLU A 624 14.89 -18.73 -1.42
N ILE A 625 16.03 -19.40 -1.63
CA ILE A 625 16.29 -20.73 -1.06
C ILE A 625 17.76 -20.77 -0.63
N ASP A 626 17.95 -20.92 0.67
CA ASP A 626 19.23 -21.14 1.34
C ASP A 626 19.92 -22.40 0.79
N GLU A 627 21.16 -22.28 0.31
CA GLU A 627 21.99 -23.40 -0.20
C GLU A 627 22.19 -24.49 0.86
N GLY A 628 22.00 -24.18 2.16
CA GLY A 628 22.02 -25.16 3.23
C GLY A 628 20.87 -26.18 3.21
N LEU A 629 19.74 -25.86 2.57
CA LEU A 629 18.56 -26.75 2.51
C LEU A 629 18.52 -27.64 1.25
N LEU A 630 19.35 -27.34 0.25
CA LEU A 630 19.43 -28.10 -1.01
C LEU A 630 20.26 -29.39 -0.87
N ASN A 631 21.14 -29.48 0.13
CA ASN A 631 22.01 -30.64 0.32
C ASN A 631 21.34 -31.84 1.01
N GLU A 632 20.09 -31.72 1.48
CA GLU A 632 19.35 -32.82 2.13
C GLU A 632 18.11 -33.28 1.32
N MET A 633 17.89 -32.74 0.13
CA MET A 633 16.84 -33.23 -0.78
C MET A 633 17.46 -33.61 -2.12
N ASP A 634 17.70 -34.90 -2.32
CA ASP A 634 17.93 -35.50 -3.63
C ASP A 634 16.68 -35.25 -4.51
N ILE A 635 16.65 -34.10 -5.21
CA ILE A 635 15.68 -33.79 -6.25
C ILE A 635 16.46 -33.44 -7.51
N ASN A 636 16.56 -34.44 -8.40
CA ASN A 636 16.98 -34.24 -9.78
C ASN A 636 16.03 -33.28 -10.51
N LEU A 637 16.62 -32.36 -11.28
CA LEU A 637 15.95 -31.49 -12.25
C LEU A 637 14.92 -32.28 -13.08
N ILE A 638 13.71 -31.73 -13.24
CA ILE A 638 12.74 -32.22 -14.23
C ILE A 638 12.65 -31.19 -15.36
N SER A 639 13.06 -31.61 -16.56
CA SER A 639 12.85 -30.88 -17.80
C SER A 639 11.45 -31.14 -18.36
N PHE A 640 10.84 -30.15 -19.00
CA PHE A 640 9.65 -30.36 -19.83
C PHE A 640 9.92 -29.89 -21.26
N GLN A 641 9.83 -30.82 -22.19
CA GLN A 641 9.64 -30.54 -23.60
C GLN A 641 8.13 -30.53 -23.87
N ALA A 642 7.58 -29.39 -24.31
CA ALA A 642 6.16 -29.29 -24.59
C ALA A 642 5.82 -30.06 -25.89
N SER A 643 5.03 -31.12 -25.77
CA SER A 643 4.15 -31.60 -26.84
C SER A 643 2.69 -31.59 -26.36
N LYS A 644 1.74 -31.58 -27.29
CA LYS A 644 0.30 -31.27 -27.10
C LYS A 644 -0.52 -32.27 -26.25
N ASP A 645 0.08 -33.13 -25.42
CA ASP A 645 -0.63 -34.28 -24.84
C ASP A 645 -0.92 -34.17 -23.33
N ASP A 646 -2.21 -34.23 -22.94
CA ASP A 646 -2.76 -34.14 -21.57
C ASP A 646 -2.42 -35.38 -20.70
N THR A 647 -1.79 -36.42 -21.27
CA THR A 647 -1.40 -37.66 -20.55
C THR A 647 -0.23 -37.49 -19.57
N LEU A 648 0.61 -36.45 -19.73
CA LEU A 648 1.82 -36.26 -18.92
C LEU A 648 1.52 -35.76 -17.50
N VAL A 649 0.52 -34.88 -17.36
CA VAL A 649 0.09 -34.33 -16.06
C VAL A 649 -0.53 -35.42 -15.18
N LYS A 650 -1.25 -36.35 -15.79
CA LYS A 650 -1.84 -37.50 -15.10
C LYS A 650 -0.76 -38.46 -14.57
N LYS A 651 0.26 -38.78 -15.39
CA LYS A 651 1.42 -39.59 -14.99
C LYS A 651 2.26 -38.93 -13.88
N LEU A 652 2.36 -37.60 -13.89
CA LEU A 652 3.05 -36.84 -12.84
C LEU A 652 2.34 -36.98 -11.48
N MET A 653 1.00 -36.89 -11.47
CA MET A 653 0.20 -37.02 -10.26
C MET A 653 0.18 -38.45 -9.70
N ASP A 654 0.06 -39.46 -10.57
CA ASP A 654 0.09 -40.87 -10.16
C ASP A 654 1.44 -41.24 -9.53
N ARG A 655 2.53 -40.62 -10.00
CA ARG A 655 3.88 -40.87 -9.49
C ARG A 655 4.15 -40.16 -8.16
N ILE A 656 3.76 -38.89 -8.04
CA ILE A 656 3.84 -38.13 -6.78
C ILE A 656 3.02 -38.81 -5.67
N LEU A 657 1.84 -39.35 -5.99
CA LEU A 657 1.01 -40.06 -5.03
C LEU A 657 1.55 -41.45 -4.66
N SER A 658 2.30 -42.10 -5.55
CA SER A 658 2.92 -43.42 -5.29
C SER A 658 4.20 -43.36 -4.45
N GLU A 659 4.89 -42.21 -4.42
CA GLU A 659 6.18 -42.04 -3.74
C GLU A 659 6.07 -41.46 -2.32
N VAL A 660 4.88 -41.01 -1.91
CA VAL A 660 4.58 -40.67 -0.51
C VAL A 660 4.35 -41.95 0.29
N LYS A 661 5.42 -42.54 0.85
CA LYS A 661 5.28 -43.61 1.85
C LYS A 661 4.87 -43.01 3.20
N PRO A 662 3.76 -43.46 3.82
CA PRO A 662 3.44 -43.07 5.18
C PRO A 662 4.45 -43.74 6.14
N PRO A 663 4.98 -43.03 7.15
CA PRO A 663 5.76 -43.69 8.18
C PRO A 663 4.79 -44.48 9.09
N VAL A 664 5.00 -45.79 9.17
CA VAL A 664 4.32 -46.65 10.14
C VAL A 664 4.98 -46.41 11.50
N TYR A 665 4.35 -45.60 12.35
CA TYR A 665 4.66 -45.56 13.78
C TYR A 665 3.45 -45.98 14.60
N ARG A 666 3.63 -47.01 15.43
CA ARG A 666 2.71 -47.35 16.52
C ARG A 666 2.88 -46.33 17.63
N LEU A 667 1.87 -45.50 17.89
CA LEU A 667 1.81 -44.67 19.08
C LEU A 667 0.48 -44.88 19.82
N LYS A 668 0.61 -45.14 21.12
CA LYS A 668 -0.47 -45.29 22.10
C LYS A 668 -1.02 -43.91 22.44
N ASN A 669 -2.24 -43.59 22.03
CA ASN A 669 -3.22 -42.73 22.73
C ASN A 669 -4.47 -42.52 21.86
N ALA A 670 -5.55 -43.26 22.15
CA ALA A 670 -6.68 -43.50 21.23
C ALA A 670 -7.85 -42.49 21.28
N GLY A 671 -7.83 -41.49 22.17
CA GLY A 671 -9.02 -40.66 22.44
C GLY A 671 -9.26 -39.48 21.48
N ARG A 672 -8.21 -38.75 21.06
CA ARG A 672 -8.33 -37.53 20.23
C ARG A 672 -8.11 -37.75 18.74
N TYR A 673 -7.79 -38.97 18.33
CA TYR A 673 -7.54 -39.32 16.92
C TYR A 673 -8.78 -39.81 16.18
N ARG A 674 -9.86 -40.20 16.89
CA ARG A 674 -11.08 -40.70 16.26
C ARG A 674 -11.78 -39.61 15.44
N ASP A 675 -11.86 -38.39 15.97
CA ASP A 675 -12.44 -37.24 15.27
C ASP A 675 -11.61 -36.85 14.02
N LEU A 676 -10.29 -37.02 14.08
CA LEU A 676 -9.39 -36.73 12.96
C LEU A 676 -9.46 -37.83 11.88
N LEU A 677 -9.56 -39.10 12.29
CA LEU A 677 -9.77 -40.23 11.38
C LEU A 677 -11.17 -40.17 10.75
N ASP A 678 -12.20 -39.77 11.49
CA ASP A 678 -13.55 -39.61 10.96
C ASP A 678 -13.60 -38.45 9.95
N LEU A 679 -12.88 -37.35 10.18
CA LEU A 679 -12.75 -36.25 9.22
C LEU A 679 -12.00 -36.69 7.95
N LEU A 680 -10.91 -37.45 8.08
CA LEU A 680 -10.13 -37.96 6.95
C LEU A 680 -10.89 -39.04 6.16
N THR A 681 -11.66 -39.89 6.85
CA THR A 681 -12.48 -40.94 6.22
C THR A 681 -13.67 -40.32 5.50
N THR A 682 -14.32 -39.32 6.10
CA THR A 682 -15.37 -38.50 5.46
C THR A 682 -14.84 -37.80 4.21
N THR A 683 -13.64 -37.22 4.28
CA THR A 683 -12.99 -36.55 3.13
C THR A 683 -12.64 -37.54 2.01
N ARG A 684 -12.18 -38.74 2.37
CA ARG A 684 -11.87 -39.82 1.42
C ARG A 684 -13.13 -40.36 0.73
N ASP A 685 -14.21 -40.55 1.49
CA ASP A 685 -15.44 -41.14 0.98
C ASP A 685 -16.21 -40.10 0.11
N ILE A 686 -16.16 -38.81 0.46
CA ILE A 686 -16.62 -37.69 -0.41
C ILE A 686 -15.87 -37.66 -1.75
N TYR A 687 -14.59 -38.06 -1.77
CA TYR A 687 -13.77 -38.11 -2.99
C TYR A 687 -14.11 -39.30 -3.89
N ARG A 688 -14.57 -40.42 -3.29
CA ARG A 688 -14.86 -41.66 -4.01
C ARG A 688 -16.23 -41.63 -4.69
N ASP A 689 -17.20 -40.91 -4.12
CA ASP A 689 -18.59 -40.92 -4.60
C ASP A 689 -18.97 -39.75 -5.53
N ASN A 690 -18.14 -38.71 -5.65
CA ASN A 690 -18.39 -37.58 -6.57
C ASN A 690 -17.60 -37.70 -7.88
N GLN A 691 -18.24 -38.21 -8.94
CA GLN A 691 -17.73 -38.13 -10.33
C GLN A 691 -17.77 -36.71 -10.93
N SER A 692 -18.13 -35.67 -10.17
CA SER A 692 -18.05 -34.27 -10.58
C SER A 692 -17.14 -33.50 -9.63
N GLY A 693 -15.84 -33.58 -9.90
CA GLY A 693 -14.80 -33.01 -9.05
C GLY A 693 -14.85 -31.49 -8.97
N TYR A 694 -15.34 -30.96 -7.85
CA TYR A 694 -15.05 -29.62 -7.35
C TYR A 694 -15.07 -29.61 -5.82
N LEU A 695 -13.89 -29.64 -5.19
CA LEU A 695 -13.66 -29.12 -3.85
C LEU A 695 -12.18 -28.72 -3.69
N ALA A 696 -11.96 -27.63 -2.96
CA ALA A 696 -10.76 -26.82 -2.96
C ALA A 696 -9.53 -27.56 -2.38
N LEU A 697 -8.52 -27.80 -3.22
CA LEU A 697 -7.21 -28.33 -2.81
C LEU A 697 -6.36 -27.38 -1.92
N GLY A 698 -6.73 -26.10 -1.82
CA GLY A 698 -5.92 -25.06 -1.15
C GLY A 698 -5.84 -25.22 0.36
N ASP A 699 -6.96 -25.59 1.00
CA ASP A 699 -7.01 -25.70 2.46
C ASP A 699 -6.43 -27.02 2.97
N SER A 700 -6.50 -28.08 2.15
CA SER A 700 -5.96 -29.40 2.49
C SER A 700 -4.43 -29.44 2.50
N VAL A 701 -3.75 -28.68 1.64
CA VAL A 701 -2.28 -28.62 1.60
C VAL A 701 -1.73 -27.82 2.79
N LEU A 702 -2.38 -26.70 3.14
CA LEU A 702 -2.04 -25.93 4.34
C LEU A 702 -2.31 -26.75 5.62
N LEU A 703 -3.40 -27.52 5.66
CA LEU A 703 -3.69 -28.43 6.77
C LEU A 703 -2.66 -29.56 6.88
N LEU A 704 -2.22 -30.15 5.77
CA LEU A 704 -1.17 -31.17 5.73
C LEU A 704 0.20 -30.61 6.16
N MET A 705 0.54 -29.39 5.76
CA MET A 705 1.75 -28.70 6.21
C MET A 705 1.69 -28.33 7.70
N TRP A 706 0.50 -27.98 8.20
CA TRP A 706 0.27 -27.67 9.61
C TRP A 706 0.30 -28.93 10.50
N ILE A 707 -0.27 -30.04 10.04
CA ILE A 707 -0.19 -31.36 10.69
C ILE A 707 1.25 -31.88 10.71
N LYS A 708 2.00 -31.75 9.59
CA LYS A 708 3.43 -32.11 9.54
C LYS A 708 4.25 -31.32 10.56
N ARG A 709 3.91 -30.04 10.77
CA ARG A 709 4.58 -29.16 11.74
C ARG A 709 4.19 -29.46 13.20
N MET A 710 2.94 -29.83 13.46
CA MET A 710 2.50 -30.28 14.79
C MET A 710 3.04 -31.65 15.17
N ILE A 711 3.37 -32.52 14.20
CA ILE A 711 3.97 -33.84 14.46
C ILE A 711 5.49 -33.73 14.63
N SER A 712 6.13 -32.68 14.08
CA SER A 712 7.58 -32.43 14.22
C SER A 712 7.98 -31.69 15.51
N THR A 713 7.00 -31.14 16.24
CA THR A 713 7.14 -30.55 17.58
C THR A 713 6.50 -31.47 18.61
#